data_AF-A0AAW1LWI2-F1
#
_entry.id   AF-A0AAW1LWI2-F1
#
_cell.length_a   1.000
_cell.length_b   1.000
_cell.length_c   1.000
_cell.angle_alpha   90.00
_cell.angle_beta   90.00
_cell.angle_gamma   90.00
#
_symmetry.space_group_name_H-M   'P 1'
#
loop_
_entity.id
_entity.type
_entity.pdbx_description
1 polymer ?
#
loop_
_entity_poly.entity_id
_entity_poly.type
_entity_poly.pdbx_seq_one_letter_code
_entity_poly.pdbx_strand_id
1 'polypeptide(L)'
;MNLDSLSFTLSQISYLVASLTKKNNKQVVADLSKLVTLHGLEADRHLLQCLFSSVDFTETSSKITAPTPQSQVLLDQCSSLLNKPSLLSSICYITDKPINNQKTLKVGPQFFQQLCKCLRLSPVQEVVFALALCHSSNEELVACSQNHLRHCVPVLVKSYIDTEGSSSQHAGGLHETTPEVLHLILSVILKSPKEVGLTNDIHTTFLNTLKKDFPKDIDFPKDIVPVVLAPLVYPEECEIAPEMSSEGAGLTGGMLDTSLSEMIRELGYGFTSSVEECRNTLLKLVGRDITSMHVSRILSVMCQQNSSFEESLNIQQPGSFNKSLEGRTWNVDVFVQALKEISPNLQWGSVIRELDNPNFVIKDRTGLCTLISALKMGLQNNGFYPETFPVDHLYRRWNNYEGQFSLIQHILKNPDVFCFLDYPCTTVSVDMLKTPPEQDSKELDNWRSLSLIELLLQLSECNNLYRPVSELFNVPMQSCPDVLVLALLQIHGSVTILRQELLTNLIPIFLGNHPNSAVILHHAWHTQTLNFKSIIMHSMAQWYTGGGGDHDQTKLSRILDVAQDLKALSMLLNAQSAQSYPFIIDLACLASRREYLKLEKWLTDKIREHGENFVMACIKFLHRRCPQLLGKTDDSLTKIPPLPTETLSTIMMCLQSCGGNFSGECQDARKH
;
A
#
# COMPACT_ATOMS: atom_id res chain seq x y z
N MET A 1 34.09 -16.22 28.54
CA MET A 1 33.89 -14.84 28.06
C MET A 1 32.64 -14.84 27.20
N ASN A 2 31.53 -14.27 27.68
CA ASN A 2 30.32 -14.11 26.91
C ASN A 2 30.51 -12.91 25.98
N LEU A 3 30.91 -13.15 24.73
CA LEU A 3 30.83 -12.12 23.70
C LEU A 3 29.36 -11.99 23.30
N ASP A 4 28.85 -10.76 23.25
CA ASP A 4 27.56 -10.47 22.61
C ASP A 4 27.49 -11.11 21.23
N SER A 5 26.33 -11.68 20.88
CA SER A 5 26.10 -12.39 19.61
C SER A 5 26.52 -11.57 18.38
N LEU A 6 26.40 -10.24 18.46
CA LEU A 6 26.86 -9.31 17.43
C LEU A 6 28.40 -9.21 17.37
N SER A 7 29.07 -9.03 18.50
CA SER A 7 30.55 -8.92 18.58
C SER A 7 31.25 -10.17 18.04
N PHE A 8 30.67 -11.35 18.27
CA PHE A 8 31.15 -12.61 17.67
C PHE A 8 31.01 -12.59 16.14
N THR A 9 29.86 -12.13 15.64
CA THR A 9 29.59 -12.03 14.21
C THR A 9 30.53 -11.05 13.51
N LEU A 10 30.78 -9.86 14.09
CA LEU A 10 31.71 -8.89 13.51
C LEU A 10 33.14 -9.45 13.43
N SER A 11 33.56 -10.20 14.46
CA SER A 11 34.85 -10.88 14.47
C SER A 11 34.93 -11.97 13.38
N GLN A 12 33.83 -12.70 13.18
CA GLN A 12 33.72 -13.72 12.13
C GLN A 12 33.80 -13.11 10.73
N ILE A 13 33.15 -11.96 10.50
CA ILE A 13 33.23 -11.21 9.24
C ILE A 13 34.68 -10.78 8.97
N SER A 14 35.36 -10.19 9.97
CA SER A 14 36.77 -9.80 9.84
C SER A 14 37.67 -10.99 9.45
N TYR A 15 37.45 -12.15 10.07
CA TYR A 15 38.20 -13.37 9.76
C TYR A 15 37.94 -13.87 8.35
N LEU A 16 36.66 -13.92 7.94
CA LEU A 16 36.26 -14.37 6.61
C LEU A 16 36.86 -13.49 5.52
N VAL A 17 36.81 -12.16 5.67
CA VAL A 17 37.43 -11.21 4.75
C VAL A 17 38.95 -11.40 4.66
N ALA A 18 39.63 -11.59 5.80
CA ALA A 18 41.07 -11.85 5.82
C ALA A 18 41.44 -13.20 5.16
N SER A 19 40.55 -14.18 5.21
CA SER A 19 40.74 -15.51 4.62
C SER A 19 40.40 -15.60 3.12
N LEU A 20 39.95 -14.50 2.48
CA LEU A 20 39.55 -14.48 1.07
C LEU A 20 40.72 -14.84 0.14
N THR A 21 40.52 -15.88 -0.65
CA THR A 21 41.41 -16.35 -1.71
C THR A 21 40.62 -16.68 -2.96
N LYS A 22 41.29 -16.82 -4.12
CA LYS A 22 40.63 -17.24 -5.36
C LYS A 22 39.92 -18.60 -5.26
N LYS A 23 40.37 -19.50 -4.36
CA LYS A 23 39.83 -20.86 -4.22
C LYS A 23 38.56 -20.94 -3.36
N ASN A 24 38.46 -20.11 -2.33
CA ASN A 24 37.33 -20.13 -1.38
C ASN A 24 36.33 -18.98 -1.58
N ASN A 25 36.57 -18.07 -2.54
CA ASN A 25 35.75 -16.88 -2.78
C ASN A 25 34.23 -17.15 -2.77
N LYS A 26 33.75 -18.12 -3.56
CA LYS A 26 32.31 -18.43 -3.65
C LYS A 26 31.70 -18.82 -2.31
N GLN A 27 32.40 -19.65 -1.54
CA GLN A 27 31.92 -20.12 -0.24
C GLN A 27 31.94 -18.98 0.78
N VAL A 28 33.06 -18.25 0.85
CA VAL A 28 33.23 -17.14 1.79
C VAL A 28 32.21 -16.03 1.53
N VAL A 29 31.94 -15.68 0.26
CA VAL A 29 30.91 -14.69 -0.10
C VAL A 29 29.51 -15.15 0.30
N ALA A 30 29.19 -16.43 0.14
CA ALA A 30 27.91 -16.98 0.58
C ALA A 30 27.76 -16.91 2.12
N ASP A 31 28.81 -17.25 2.86
CA ASP A 31 28.83 -17.18 4.32
C ASP A 31 28.72 -15.73 4.81
N LEU A 32 29.46 -14.79 4.20
CA LEU A 32 29.37 -13.36 4.47
C LEU A 32 27.94 -12.84 4.23
N SER A 33 27.32 -13.21 3.11
CA SER A 33 25.95 -12.81 2.78
C SER A 33 24.93 -13.33 3.80
N LYS A 34 25.14 -14.56 4.30
CA LYS A 34 24.29 -15.15 5.35
C LYS A 34 24.42 -14.40 6.68
N LEU A 35 25.64 -14.03 7.07
CA LEU A 35 25.88 -13.26 8.29
C LEU A 35 25.25 -11.85 8.21
N VAL A 36 25.38 -11.19 7.06
CA VAL A 36 24.73 -9.89 6.82
C VAL A 36 23.20 -10.01 6.88
N THR A 37 22.63 -11.07 6.29
CA THR A 37 21.17 -11.31 6.32
C THR A 37 20.66 -11.54 7.74
N LEU A 38 21.44 -12.23 8.59
CA LEU A 38 21.05 -12.57 9.95
C LEU A 38 21.17 -11.39 10.93
N HIS A 39 22.15 -10.52 10.74
CA HIS A 39 22.50 -9.45 11.70
C HIS A 39 22.26 -8.03 11.19
N GLY A 40 21.80 -7.87 9.94
CA GLY A 40 21.33 -6.61 9.39
C GLY A 40 22.43 -5.58 9.11
N LEU A 41 22.08 -4.30 9.20
CA LEU A 41 22.87 -3.17 8.70
C LEU A 41 24.24 -3.00 9.37
N GLU A 42 24.38 -3.38 10.64
CA GLU A 42 25.67 -3.25 11.35
C GLU A 42 26.71 -4.25 10.82
N ALA A 43 26.27 -5.48 10.49
CA ALA A 43 27.12 -6.48 9.85
C ALA A 43 27.48 -6.09 8.41
N ASP A 44 26.54 -5.52 7.65
CA ASP A 44 26.78 -5.01 6.29
C ASP A 44 27.82 -3.88 6.29
N ARG A 45 27.67 -2.93 7.22
CA ARG A 45 28.59 -1.79 7.39
C ARG A 45 30.00 -2.26 7.77
N HIS A 46 30.12 -3.18 8.73
CA HIS A 46 31.41 -3.72 9.15
C HIS A 46 32.09 -4.55 8.04
N LEU A 47 31.33 -5.33 7.27
CA LEU A 47 31.83 -6.02 6.09
C LEU A 47 32.44 -5.05 5.08
N LEU A 48 31.72 -3.98 4.74
CA LEU A 48 32.21 -2.95 3.82
C LEU A 48 33.50 -2.30 4.34
N GLN A 49 33.60 -2.00 5.63
CA GLN A 49 34.82 -1.46 6.22
C GLN A 49 36.00 -2.44 6.15
N CYS A 50 35.78 -3.74 6.43
CA CYS A 50 36.81 -4.76 6.34
C CYS A 50 37.33 -4.89 4.91
N LEU A 51 36.42 -4.95 3.93
CA LEU A 51 36.76 -5.03 2.51
C LEU A 51 37.53 -3.78 2.06
N PHE A 52 37.01 -2.59 2.34
CA PHE A 52 37.63 -1.32 1.97
C PHE A 52 39.03 -1.17 2.56
N SER A 53 39.23 -1.56 3.82
CA SER A 53 40.53 -1.52 4.49
C SER A 53 41.53 -2.57 3.95
N SER A 54 41.05 -3.64 3.32
CA SER A 54 41.86 -4.74 2.79
C SER A 54 42.35 -4.54 1.35
N VAL A 55 41.79 -3.56 0.64
CA VAL A 55 42.11 -3.29 -0.77
C VAL A 55 43.29 -2.32 -0.89
N ASP A 56 44.18 -2.60 -1.83
CA ASP A 56 45.30 -1.73 -2.19
C ASP A 56 44.91 -0.81 -3.37
N PHE A 57 44.91 0.50 -3.13
CA PHE A 57 44.51 1.52 -4.10
C PHE A 57 45.71 2.14 -4.84
N THR A 58 46.93 1.63 -4.63
CA THR A 58 48.13 2.12 -5.32
C THR A 58 48.25 1.62 -6.77
N GLU A 59 47.48 0.60 -7.16
CA GLU A 59 47.46 0.05 -8.52
C GLU A 59 46.94 1.08 -9.53
N THR A 60 47.86 1.91 -10.02
CA THR A 60 47.64 2.95 -11.04
C THR A 60 48.24 2.57 -12.40
N SER A 61 48.87 1.39 -12.51
CA SER A 61 49.65 1.02 -13.68
C SER A 61 48.80 0.35 -14.77
N SER A 62 49.03 0.78 -16.00
CA SER A 62 48.47 0.37 -17.29
C SER A 62 48.61 -1.13 -17.69
N LYS A 63 48.88 -2.04 -16.73
CA LYS A 63 48.87 -3.48 -16.97
C LYS A 63 47.61 -4.06 -16.33
N ILE A 64 46.82 -4.78 -17.13
CA ILE A 64 45.59 -5.45 -16.72
C ILE A 64 45.94 -6.61 -15.78
N THR A 65 46.25 -6.33 -14.51
CA THR A 65 46.31 -7.33 -13.46
C THR A 65 44.87 -7.70 -13.07
N ALA A 66 44.61 -9.00 -12.90
CA ALA A 66 43.29 -9.48 -12.47
C ALA A 66 42.98 -8.94 -11.06
N PRO A 67 41.76 -8.43 -10.80
CA PRO A 67 41.40 -7.86 -9.51
C PRO A 67 41.63 -8.87 -8.39
N THR A 68 42.11 -8.39 -7.24
CA THR A 68 42.22 -9.24 -6.04
C THR A 68 40.82 -9.72 -5.63
N PRO A 69 40.69 -10.91 -5.00
CA PRO A 69 39.40 -11.38 -4.52
C PRO A 69 38.67 -10.35 -3.63
N GLN A 70 39.41 -9.64 -2.79
CA GLN A 70 38.90 -8.58 -1.93
C GLN A 70 38.37 -7.38 -2.75
N SER A 71 39.12 -6.94 -3.78
CA SER A 71 38.70 -5.87 -4.69
C SER A 71 37.45 -6.26 -5.48
N GLN A 72 37.36 -7.52 -5.95
CA GLN A 72 36.18 -8.01 -6.67
C GLN A 72 34.95 -8.07 -5.76
N VAL A 73 35.09 -8.59 -4.54
CA VAL A 73 33.97 -8.64 -3.59
C VAL A 73 33.54 -7.23 -3.18
N LEU A 74 34.48 -6.30 -3.00
CA LEU A 74 34.16 -4.90 -2.75
C LEU A 74 33.39 -4.28 -3.92
N LEU A 75 33.80 -4.53 -5.17
CA LEU A 75 33.11 -4.06 -6.38
C LEU A 75 31.67 -4.60 -6.46
N ASP A 76 31.47 -5.89 -6.19
CA ASP A 76 30.16 -6.51 -6.18
C ASP A 76 29.27 -5.92 -5.07
N GLN A 77 29.83 -5.68 -3.88
CA GLN A 77 29.12 -5.02 -2.78
C GLN A 77 28.78 -3.56 -3.09
N CYS A 78 29.70 -2.80 -3.70
CA CYS A 78 29.46 -1.43 -4.14
C CYS A 78 28.36 -1.35 -5.21
N SER A 79 28.30 -2.33 -6.11
CA SER A 79 27.26 -2.42 -7.14
C SER A 79 25.89 -2.75 -6.53
N SER A 80 25.84 -3.65 -5.54
CA SER A 80 24.63 -3.97 -4.77
C SER A 80 24.15 -2.78 -3.92
N LEU A 81 25.08 -1.97 -3.42
CA LEU A 81 24.79 -0.84 -2.54
C LEU A 81 24.02 0.30 -3.24
N LEU A 82 24.16 0.45 -4.57
CA LEU A 82 23.53 1.53 -5.34
C LEU A 82 22.01 1.62 -5.14
N ASN A 83 21.35 0.49 -4.93
CA ASN A 83 19.89 0.41 -4.76
C ASN A 83 19.45 0.26 -3.29
N LYS A 84 20.38 0.37 -2.32
CA LYS A 84 20.08 0.27 -0.89
C LYS A 84 19.89 1.68 -0.28
N PRO A 85 18.91 1.89 0.61
CA PRO A 85 18.71 3.18 1.29
C PRO A 85 19.91 3.59 2.17
N SER A 86 20.78 2.64 2.54
CA SER A 86 21.99 2.89 3.33
C SER A 86 23.16 3.45 2.53
N LEU A 87 23.06 3.60 1.19
CA LEU A 87 24.14 4.00 0.28
C LEU A 87 25.01 5.15 0.80
N LEU A 88 24.39 6.31 1.06
CA LEU A 88 25.07 7.52 1.54
C LEU A 88 25.81 7.23 2.85
N SER A 89 25.10 6.69 3.84
CA SER A 89 25.67 6.40 5.15
C SER A 89 26.81 5.38 5.09
N SER A 90 26.70 4.35 4.25
CA SER A 90 27.71 3.31 4.10
C SER A 90 28.98 3.84 3.43
N ILE A 91 28.85 4.65 2.36
CA ILE A 91 29.99 5.24 1.65
C ILE A 91 30.71 6.27 2.53
N CYS A 92 29.99 7.18 3.19
CA CYS A 92 30.63 8.13 4.12
C CYS A 92 31.30 7.39 5.28
N TYR A 93 30.69 6.34 5.81
CA TYR A 93 31.23 5.65 6.97
C TYR A 93 32.53 4.91 6.69
N ILE A 94 32.69 4.29 5.52
CA ILE A 94 33.96 3.61 5.16
C ILE A 94 35.12 4.58 4.96
N THR A 95 34.86 5.82 4.54
CA THR A 95 35.89 6.86 4.39
C THR A 95 36.18 7.61 5.69
N ASP A 96 35.15 7.88 6.48
CA ASP A 96 35.25 8.72 7.69
C ASP A 96 35.74 7.92 8.90
N LYS A 97 35.37 6.63 8.97
CA LYS A 97 35.72 5.74 10.08
C LYS A 97 36.30 4.42 9.55
N PRO A 98 37.48 4.41 8.92
CA PRO A 98 38.09 3.17 8.48
C PRO A 98 38.58 2.32 9.67
N ILE A 99 38.51 0.98 9.57
CA ILE A 99 38.98 0.06 10.63
C ILE A 99 40.49 0.21 10.86
N ASN A 100 41.24 0.44 9.78
CA ASN A 100 42.65 0.81 9.80
C ASN A 100 42.83 2.02 8.88
N ASN A 101 43.67 2.99 9.24
CA ASN A 101 44.00 4.09 8.33
C ASN A 101 44.52 3.52 7.01
N GLN A 102 43.74 3.75 5.95
CA GLN A 102 44.04 3.25 4.62
C GLN A 102 45.34 3.90 4.13
N LYS A 103 46.40 3.11 4.00
CA LYS A 103 47.74 3.63 3.69
C LYS A 103 47.90 4.02 2.22
N THR A 104 47.05 3.45 1.37
CA THR A 104 47.18 3.40 -0.09
C THR A 104 46.29 4.42 -0.81
N LEU A 105 45.20 4.86 -0.17
CA LEU A 105 44.30 5.90 -0.67
C LEU A 105 44.34 7.07 0.31
N LYS A 106 44.81 8.23 -0.16
CA LYS A 106 44.85 9.46 0.64
C LYS A 106 43.86 10.47 0.09
N VAL A 107 43.19 11.19 0.99
CA VAL A 107 42.37 12.34 0.62
C VAL A 107 43.27 13.40 -0.03
N GLY A 108 42.83 13.91 -1.17
CA GLY A 108 43.60 14.84 -2.00
C GLY A 108 43.22 14.75 -3.48
N PRO A 109 43.92 15.47 -4.37
CA PRO A 109 43.53 15.62 -5.78
C PRO A 109 43.47 14.31 -6.58
N GLN A 110 44.22 13.30 -6.15
CA GLN A 110 44.31 11.99 -6.82
C GLN A 110 43.33 10.95 -6.24
N PHE A 111 42.56 11.31 -5.22
CA PHE A 111 41.67 10.39 -4.50
C PHE A 111 40.69 9.68 -5.45
N PHE A 112 39.88 10.44 -6.19
CA PHE A 112 38.91 9.86 -7.14
C PHE A 112 39.60 9.11 -8.28
N GLN A 113 40.72 9.62 -8.78
CA GLN A 113 41.48 8.92 -9.81
C GLN A 113 41.94 7.52 -9.35
N GLN A 114 42.38 7.37 -8.11
CA GLN A 114 42.78 6.08 -7.54
C GLN A 114 41.58 5.20 -7.22
N LEU A 115 40.55 5.77 -6.60
CA LEU A 115 39.31 5.08 -6.22
C LEU A 115 38.60 4.49 -7.44
N CYS A 116 38.28 5.33 -8.44
CA CYS A 116 37.53 4.93 -9.62
C CYS A 116 38.28 3.91 -10.48
N LYS A 117 39.61 4.06 -10.63
CA LYS A 117 40.44 3.09 -11.35
C LYS A 117 40.54 1.75 -10.64
N CYS A 118 40.73 1.75 -9.32
CA CYS A 118 40.85 0.53 -8.53
C CYS A 118 39.54 -0.25 -8.51
N LEU A 119 38.41 0.44 -8.30
CA LEU A 119 37.08 -0.18 -8.24
C LEU A 119 36.40 -0.32 -9.61
N ARG A 120 37.04 0.14 -10.69
CA ARG A 120 36.50 0.11 -12.07
C ARG A 120 35.07 0.64 -12.13
N LEU A 121 34.84 1.76 -11.47
CA LEU A 121 33.51 2.36 -11.40
C LEU A 121 33.03 2.76 -12.81
N SER A 122 31.77 2.46 -13.12
CA SER A 122 31.10 3.03 -14.27
C SER A 122 30.91 4.55 -14.10
N PRO A 123 30.73 5.32 -15.19
CA PRO A 123 30.47 6.76 -15.11
C PRO A 123 29.33 7.13 -14.14
N VAL A 124 28.27 6.33 -14.09
CA VAL A 124 27.16 6.51 -13.13
C VAL A 124 27.63 6.26 -11.69
N GLN A 125 28.38 5.19 -11.44
CA GLN A 125 28.92 4.89 -10.11
C GLN A 125 29.89 5.97 -9.62
N GLU A 126 30.72 6.53 -10.51
CA GLU A 126 31.63 7.63 -10.16
C GLU A 126 30.87 8.85 -9.65
N VAL A 127 29.80 9.25 -10.34
CA VAL A 127 28.93 10.37 -9.92
C VAL A 127 28.27 10.05 -8.58
N VAL A 128 27.67 8.86 -8.44
CA VAL A 128 26.99 8.46 -7.19
C VAL A 128 27.94 8.45 -5.99
N PHE A 129 29.17 7.95 -6.16
CA PHE A 129 30.16 7.93 -5.10
C PHE A 129 30.61 9.34 -4.73
N ALA A 130 30.83 10.21 -5.71
CA ALA A 130 31.16 11.60 -5.45
C ALA A 130 30.02 12.36 -4.76
N LEU A 131 28.76 12.12 -5.15
CA LEU A 131 27.58 12.66 -4.47
C LEU A 131 27.50 12.20 -3.02
N ALA A 132 27.70 10.90 -2.75
CA ALA A 132 27.69 10.38 -1.40
C ALA A 132 28.77 11.03 -0.53
N LEU A 133 29.99 11.15 -1.05
CA LEU A 133 31.12 11.73 -0.32
C LEU A 133 31.03 13.25 -0.09
N CYS A 134 30.12 13.95 -0.77
CA CYS A 134 29.76 15.33 -0.39
C CYS A 134 29.12 15.44 1.00
N HIS A 135 28.64 14.33 1.57
CA HIS A 135 28.09 14.26 2.94
C HIS A 135 29.08 13.71 3.97
N SER A 136 30.37 13.56 3.61
CA SER A 136 31.43 13.15 4.54
C SER A 136 31.66 14.18 5.65
N SER A 137 32.08 13.71 6.83
CA SER A 137 32.55 14.55 7.93
C SER A 137 33.94 15.17 7.70
N ASN A 138 34.65 14.78 6.63
CA ASN A 138 35.94 15.34 6.24
C ASN A 138 35.79 16.42 5.17
N GLU A 139 36.01 17.69 5.56
CA GLU A 139 35.87 18.85 4.68
C GLU A 139 36.79 18.81 3.44
N GLU A 140 38.00 18.26 3.55
CA GLU A 140 38.93 18.13 2.41
C GLU A 140 38.39 17.12 1.39
N LEU A 141 37.78 16.03 1.86
CA LEU A 141 37.14 15.04 1.01
C LEU A 141 35.87 15.57 0.35
N VAL A 142 35.07 16.36 1.08
CA VAL A 142 33.90 17.07 0.52
C VAL A 142 34.33 18.01 -0.60
N ALA A 143 35.38 18.81 -0.41
CA ALA A 143 35.91 19.71 -1.44
C ALA A 143 36.45 18.95 -2.67
N CYS A 144 37.17 17.83 -2.46
CA CYS A 144 37.61 16.95 -3.54
C CYS A 144 36.42 16.37 -4.32
N SER A 145 35.36 15.97 -3.62
CA SER A 145 34.14 15.39 -4.22
C SER A 145 33.38 16.40 -5.06
N GLN A 146 33.20 17.62 -4.56
CA GLN A 146 32.59 18.72 -5.31
C GLN A 146 33.39 19.07 -6.57
N ASN A 147 34.72 19.12 -6.48
CA ASN A 147 35.58 19.36 -7.64
C ASN A 147 35.50 18.22 -8.67
N HIS A 148 35.40 16.97 -8.20
CA HIS A 148 35.24 15.82 -9.10
C HIS A 148 33.89 15.84 -9.82
N LEU A 149 32.78 16.17 -9.12
CA LEU A 149 31.44 16.32 -9.70
C LEU A 149 31.41 17.33 -10.84
N ARG A 150 32.09 18.48 -10.69
CA ARG A 150 32.23 19.50 -11.74
C ARG A 150 32.89 18.99 -13.03
N HIS A 151 33.59 17.86 -12.96
CA HIS A 151 34.23 17.24 -14.11
C HIS A 151 33.44 16.04 -14.66
N CYS A 152 33.01 15.10 -13.80
CA CYS A 152 32.38 13.87 -14.27
C CYS A 152 30.91 14.05 -14.68
N VAL A 153 30.15 14.94 -14.04
CA VAL A 153 28.73 15.19 -14.39
C VAL A 153 28.58 15.76 -15.81
N PRO A 154 29.33 16.79 -16.25
CA PRO A 154 29.23 17.28 -17.62
C PRO A 154 29.58 16.22 -18.68
N VAL A 155 30.54 15.34 -18.38
CA VAL A 155 30.91 14.22 -19.28
C VAL A 155 29.76 13.22 -19.39
N LEU A 156 29.16 12.84 -18.26
CA LEU A 156 28.02 11.92 -18.20
C LEU A 156 26.79 12.47 -18.93
N VAL A 157 26.44 13.73 -18.67
CA VAL A 157 25.31 14.42 -19.31
C VAL A 157 25.53 14.54 -20.82
N LYS A 158 26.74 14.92 -21.24
CA LYS A 158 27.06 15.04 -22.67
C LYS A 158 26.97 13.69 -23.37
N SER A 159 27.49 12.62 -22.77
CA SER A 159 27.37 11.26 -23.31
C SER A 159 25.90 10.83 -23.46
N TYR A 160 25.03 11.25 -22.54
CA TYR A 160 23.59 11.00 -22.63
C TYR A 160 22.90 11.78 -23.76
N ILE A 161 23.23 13.07 -23.91
CA ILE A 161 22.69 13.90 -24.99
C ILE A 161 23.14 13.38 -26.37
N ASP A 162 24.44 13.08 -26.51
CA ASP A 162 25.05 12.67 -27.77
C ASP A 162 24.52 11.30 -28.28
N THR A 163 23.93 10.50 -27.38
CA THR A 163 23.33 9.20 -27.71
C THR A 163 21.82 9.27 -27.99
N GLU A 164 21.20 10.46 -27.89
CA GLU A 164 19.77 10.72 -28.08
C GLU A 164 18.83 9.68 -27.41
N GLY A 165 19.18 9.17 -26.23
CA GLY A 165 18.33 8.17 -25.57
C GLY A 165 18.53 6.72 -26.03
N SER A 166 19.42 6.46 -26.99
CA SER A 166 19.63 5.11 -27.53
C SER A 166 20.62 4.29 -26.70
N SER A 167 20.22 3.08 -26.32
CA SER A 167 20.99 2.14 -25.47
C SER A 167 22.20 1.48 -26.18
N SER A 168 22.47 1.79 -27.44
CA SER A 168 23.24 0.86 -28.28
C SER A 168 24.77 0.92 -28.17
N GLN A 169 25.39 1.84 -27.41
CA GLN A 169 26.86 2.00 -27.48
C GLN A 169 27.62 2.28 -26.16
N HIS A 170 26.96 2.50 -25.01
CA HIS A 170 27.66 2.93 -23.78
C HIS A 170 27.21 2.14 -22.53
N ALA A 171 27.90 1.05 -22.23
CA ALA A 171 27.66 0.25 -21.02
C ALA A 171 27.90 1.09 -19.75
N GLY A 172 26.95 1.12 -18.83
CA GLY A 172 27.03 1.87 -17.57
C GLY A 172 26.76 3.38 -17.69
N GLY A 173 26.07 3.81 -18.76
CA GLY A 173 25.54 5.16 -18.92
C GLY A 173 24.21 5.39 -18.18
N LEU A 174 23.66 6.61 -18.25
CA LEU A 174 22.40 6.96 -17.58
C LEU A 174 21.18 6.14 -18.07
N HIS A 175 21.23 5.55 -19.27
CA HIS A 175 20.15 4.73 -19.83
C HIS A 175 20.02 3.34 -19.20
N GLU A 176 21.09 2.80 -18.62
CA GLU A 176 21.14 1.43 -18.06
C GLU A 176 20.99 1.42 -16.52
N THR A 177 20.70 2.57 -15.92
CA THR A 177 20.60 2.70 -14.47
C THR A 177 19.16 2.56 -13.95
N THR A 178 19.01 2.23 -12.67
CA THR A 178 17.70 2.10 -12.03
C THR A 178 17.05 3.47 -11.80
N PRO A 179 15.71 3.55 -11.73
CA PRO A 179 15.00 4.81 -11.46
C PRO A 179 15.45 5.50 -10.16
N GLU A 180 15.83 4.74 -9.13
CA GLU A 180 16.28 5.25 -7.84
C GLU A 180 17.65 5.95 -7.96
N VAL A 181 18.59 5.34 -8.68
CA VAL A 181 19.91 5.93 -8.94
C VAL A 181 19.79 7.13 -9.87
N LEU A 182 18.92 7.04 -10.88
CA LEU A 182 18.64 8.15 -11.79
C LEU A 182 18.04 9.33 -11.01
N HIS A 183 17.08 9.08 -10.12
CA HIS A 183 16.48 10.10 -9.26
C HIS A 183 17.54 10.80 -8.40
N LEU A 184 18.45 10.05 -7.76
CA LEU A 184 19.53 10.63 -6.96
C LEU A 184 20.39 11.59 -7.78
N ILE A 185 20.82 11.17 -8.97
CA ILE A 185 21.67 12.00 -9.85
C ILE A 185 20.90 13.24 -10.34
N LEU A 186 19.67 13.05 -10.84
CA LEU A 186 18.84 14.14 -11.36
C LEU A 186 18.47 15.16 -10.28
N SER A 187 18.23 14.72 -9.03
CA SER A 187 17.87 15.62 -7.93
C SER A 187 18.94 16.68 -7.66
N VAL A 188 20.22 16.36 -7.91
CA VAL A 188 21.35 17.28 -7.73
C VAL A 188 21.59 18.10 -8.99
N ILE A 189 21.55 17.45 -10.16
CA ILE A 189 21.76 18.11 -11.45
C ILE A 189 20.73 19.22 -11.68
N LEU A 190 19.45 18.95 -11.39
CA LEU A 190 18.35 19.86 -11.67
C LEU A 190 18.21 20.96 -10.61
N LYS A 191 18.56 20.65 -9.34
CA LYS A 191 18.52 21.64 -8.25
C LYS A 191 19.59 22.72 -8.40
N SER A 192 20.82 22.31 -8.72
CA SER A 192 21.99 23.21 -8.75
C SER A 192 22.94 22.90 -9.93
N PRO A 193 22.52 23.10 -11.19
CA PRO A 193 23.29 22.69 -12.38
C PRO A 193 24.68 23.34 -12.46
N LYS A 194 24.82 24.58 -11.97
CA LYS A 194 26.11 25.29 -11.95
C LYS A 194 27.10 24.68 -10.96
N GLU A 195 26.63 24.12 -9.85
CA GLU A 195 27.51 23.54 -8.82
C GLU A 195 28.21 22.28 -9.32
N VAL A 196 27.54 21.54 -10.21
CA VAL A 196 28.06 20.35 -10.90
C VAL A 196 28.69 20.66 -12.27
N GLY A 197 28.93 21.94 -12.59
CA GLY A 197 29.70 22.34 -13.77
C GLY A 197 28.92 22.36 -15.10
N LEU A 198 27.59 22.34 -15.08
CA LEU A 198 26.77 22.44 -16.29
C LEU A 198 26.48 23.90 -16.68
N THR A 199 26.48 24.17 -17.98
CA THR A 199 25.97 25.45 -18.54
C THR A 199 24.45 25.37 -18.70
N ASN A 200 23.79 26.54 -18.75
CA ASN A 200 22.33 26.61 -18.94
C ASN A 200 21.87 25.92 -20.23
N ASP A 201 22.66 26.02 -21.31
CA ASP A 201 22.33 25.43 -22.62
C ASP A 201 22.39 23.90 -22.57
N ILE A 202 23.44 23.33 -21.96
CA ILE A 202 23.58 21.88 -21.80
C ILE A 202 22.49 21.34 -20.88
N HIS A 203 22.19 22.05 -19.79
CA HIS A 203 21.12 21.68 -18.86
C HIS A 203 19.73 21.65 -19.54
N THR A 204 19.41 22.67 -20.34
CA THR A 204 18.13 22.74 -21.06
C THR A 204 18.02 21.63 -22.10
N THR A 205 19.11 21.37 -22.84
CA THR A 205 19.18 20.30 -23.83
C THR A 205 19.01 18.93 -23.17
N PHE A 206 19.69 18.71 -22.03
CA PHE A 206 19.58 17.48 -21.24
C PHE A 206 18.14 17.23 -20.77
N LEU A 207 17.46 18.25 -20.23
CA LEU A 207 16.07 18.13 -19.78
C LEU A 207 15.13 17.77 -20.94
N ASN A 208 15.34 18.37 -22.12
CA ASN A 208 14.53 18.05 -23.30
C ASN A 208 14.75 16.61 -23.79
N THR A 209 15.99 16.12 -23.76
CA THR A 209 16.30 14.71 -24.08
C THR A 209 15.64 13.77 -23.06
N LEU A 210 15.69 14.09 -21.76
CA LEU A 210 15.00 13.32 -20.72
C LEU A 210 13.48 13.25 -20.95
N LYS A 211 12.83 14.35 -21.35
CA LYS A 211 11.39 14.38 -21.66
C LYS A 211 11.04 13.54 -22.89
N LYS A 212 11.96 13.43 -23.86
CA LYS A 212 11.81 12.58 -25.05
C LYS A 212 11.88 11.09 -24.69
N ASP A 213 12.80 10.73 -23.79
CA ASP A 213 13.02 9.34 -23.37
C ASP A 213 12.01 8.87 -22.32
N PHE A 214 11.41 9.81 -21.57
CA PHE A 214 10.33 9.59 -20.63
C PHE A 214 9.08 10.38 -21.06
N PRO A 215 8.44 10.01 -22.19
CA PRO A 215 7.25 10.69 -22.68
C PRO A 215 6.05 10.42 -21.76
N LYS A 216 5.19 11.43 -21.57
CA LYS A 216 4.01 11.35 -20.69
C LYS A 216 2.73 10.93 -21.45
N ASP A 217 2.85 10.16 -22.53
CA ASP A 217 1.74 9.95 -23.48
C ASP A 217 0.58 9.16 -22.85
N ILE A 218 -0.60 9.79 -22.80
CA ILE A 218 -1.83 9.28 -22.16
C ILE A 218 -2.44 8.11 -22.96
N ASP A 219 -2.12 8.02 -24.26
CA ASP A 219 -2.76 7.08 -25.19
C ASP A 219 -1.99 5.75 -25.39
N PHE A 220 -0.73 5.62 -24.94
CA PHE A 220 0.08 4.40 -25.14
C PHE A 220 0.94 4.02 -23.91
N PRO A 221 0.59 2.95 -23.17
CA PRO A 221 1.17 2.64 -21.86
C PRO A 221 2.55 1.94 -21.89
N LYS A 222 3.34 2.07 -22.97
CA LYS A 222 4.64 1.37 -23.06
C LYS A 222 5.80 2.09 -22.38
N ASP A 223 5.71 3.41 -22.15
CA ASP A 223 6.81 4.20 -21.58
C ASP A 223 6.31 5.09 -20.43
N ILE A 224 5.78 4.48 -19.37
CA ILE A 224 5.35 5.22 -18.16
C ILE A 224 6.60 5.77 -17.47
N VAL A 225 6.68 7.11 -17.36
CA VAL A 225 7.70 7.79 -16.54
C VAL A 225 7.68 7.22 -15.11
N PRO A 226 8.79 6.67 -14.59
CA PRO A 226 8.83 6.17 -13.22
C PRO A 226 8.37 7.26 -12.23
N VAL A 227 7.51 6.89 -11.27
CA VAL A 227 6.85 7.83 -10.35
C VAL A 227 7.86 8.74 -9.62
N VAL A 228 9.02 8.19 -9.25
CA VAL A 228 10.11 8.96 -8.61
C VAL A 228 10.72 10.01 -9.54
N LEU A 229 10.74 9.80 -10.86
CA LEU A 229 11.35 10.71 -11.83
C LEU A 229 10.39 11.80 -12.32
N ALA A 230 9.07 11.55 -12.26
CA ALA A 230 8.07 12.49 -12.76
C ALA A 230 8.20 13.91 -12.16
N PRO A 231 8.43 14.10 -10.84
CA PRO A 231 8.61 15.43 -10.27
C PRO A 231 9.87 16.16 -10.72
N LEU A 232 10.90 15.41 -11.08
CA LEU A 232 12.17 15.97 -11.55
C LEU A 232 12.10 16.34 -13.04
N VAL A 233 11.47 15.49 -13.87
CA VAL A 233 11.39 15.70 -15.32
C VAL A 233 10.29 16.70 -15.69
N TYR A 234 9.19 16.74 -14.93
CA TYR A 234 8.02 17.62 -15.15
C TYR A 234 7.69 18.46 -13.89
N PRO A 235 8.60 19.35 -13.43
CA PRO A 235 8.45 20.08 -12.17
C PRO A 235 7.27 21.07 -12.16
N GLU A 236 6.84 21.59 -13.31
CA GLU A 236 5.70 22.51 -13.38
C GLU A 236 4.32 21.82 -13.24
N GLU A 237 4.30 20.50 -13.40
CA GLU A 237 3.05 19.71 -13.38
C GLU A 237 2.99 18.74 -12.18
N CYS A 238 4.13 18.50 -11.53
CA CYS A 238 4.21 17.81 -10.26
C CYS A 238 4.24 18.84 -9.12
N GLU A 239 3.18 18.88 -8.34
CA GLU A 239 3.22 19.50 -7.02
C GLU A 239 4.20 18.74 -6.13
N ILE A 240 5.42 19.24 -6.05
CA ILE A 240 6.31 18.85 -4.97
C ILE A 240 5.80 19.59 -3.72
N ALA A 241 5.63 18.83 -2.63
CA ALA A 241 5.44 19.36 -1.28
C ALA A 241 6.40 20.54 -1.00
N PRO A 242 6.04 21.51 -0.15
CA PRO A 242 6.88 22.68 0.10
C PRO A 242 8.30 22.24 0.44
N GLU A 243 9.28 22.89 -0.20
CA GLU A 243 10.70 22.64 0.02
C GLU A 243 10.97 22.57 1.53
N MET A 244 11.45 21.41 2.00
CA MET A 244 12.07 21.30 3.32
C MET A 244 13.42 22.02 3.27
N SER A 245 13.39 23.35 3.20
CA SER A 245 14.51 24.20 3.54
C SER A 245 14.83 23.97 5.02
N SER A 246 16.07 23.63 5.31
CA SER A 246 16.60 23.41 6.66
C SER A 246 16.75 24.70 7.49
N GLU A 247 15.90 25.69 7.25
CA GLU A 247 15.75 26.84 8.14
C GLU A 247 14.52 26.59 9.00
N GLY A 248 14.73 26.54 10.32
CA GLY A 248 13.72 26.19 11.30
C GLY A 248 12.43 26.99 11.13
N ALA A 249 11.32 26.38 11.59
CA ALA A 249 9.97 26.90 11.56
C ALA A 249 9.87 28.43 11.70
N GLY A 250 9.79 29.11 10.55
CA GLY A 250 9.30 30.47 10.45
C GLY A 250 7.78 30.45 10.65
N LEU A 251 7.34 30.97 11.79
CA LEU A 251 5.96 31.06 12.27
C LEU A 251 5.06 32.02 11.46
N THR A 252 5.03 31.96 10.12
CA THR A 252 4.27 32.93 9.30
C THR A 252 3.11 32.35 8.49
N GLY A 253 3.11 31.06 8.13
CA GLY A 253 2.01 30.45 7.38
C GLY A 253 0.74 30.18 8.21
N GLY A 254 0.88 29.56 9.38
CA GLY A 254 -0.28 29.14 10.19
C GLY A 254 -1.09 30.28 10.83
N MET A 255 -0.49 31.46 11.01
CA MET A 255 -1.19 32.63 11.59
C MET A 255 -2.14 33.31 10.60
N LEU A 256 -1.81 33.35 9.30
CA LEU A 256 -2.69 33.95 8.28
C LEU A 256 -3.85 32.99 7.90
N ASP A 257 -3.59 31.69 7.84
CA ASP A 257 -4.57 30.68 7.42
C ASP A 257 -5.73 30.51 8.42
N THR A 258 -5.42 30.56 9.71
CA THR A 258 -6.42 30.53 10.79
C THR A 258 -7.26 31.82 10.76
N SER A 259 -6.62 32.96 10.47
CA SER A 259 -7.28 34.26 10.42
C SER A 259 -8.35 34.37 9.32
N LEU A 260 -8.11 33.81 8.12
CA LEU A 260 -9.09 33.87 7.02
C LEU A 260 -10.35 33.07 7.34
N SER A 261 -10.17 31.86 7.86
CA SER A 261 -11.28 30.97 8.20
C SER A 261 -12.14 31.54 9.34
N GLU A 262 -11.51 32.18 10.33
CA GLU A 262 -12.19 32.87 11.44
C GLU A 262 -12.93 34.13 10.96
N MET A 263 -12.30 34.97 10.14
CA MET A 263 -12.95 36.19 9.63
C MET A 263 -14.17 35.89 8.75
N ILE A 264 -14.08 34.92 7.84
CA ILE A 264 -15.25 34.49 7.05
C ILE A 264 -16.34 33.91 7.96
N ARG A 265 -15.94 33.20 9.02
CA ARG A 265 -16.87 32.66 10.02
C ARG A 265 -17.60 33.74 10.80
N GLU A 266 -16.93 34.84 11.14
CA GLU A 266 -17.51 36.01 11.81
C GLU A 266 -18.45 36.81 10.91
N LEU A 267 -18.10 36.95 9.62
CA LEU A 267 -18.95 37.62 8.62
C LEU A 267 -20.25 36.83 8.35
N GLY A 268 -20.18 35.50 8.45
CA GLY A 268 -21.31 34.61 8.21
C GLY A 268 -21.93 34.79 6.82
N TYR A 269 -23.23 34.51 6.70
CA TYR A 269 -23.93 34.56 5.40
C TYR A 269 -23.91 35.94 4.71
N GLY A 270 -23.63 37.02 5.45
CA GLY A 270 -23.48 38.37 4.91
C GLY A 270 -22.35 38.49 3.89
N PHE A 271 -21.32 37.64 3.98
CA PHE A 271 -20.22 37.56 3.02
C PHE A 271 -20.70 37.26 1.59
N THR A 272 -21.80 36.51 1.43
CA THR A 272 -22.38 36.18 0.11
C THR A 272 -23.70 36.93 -0.16
N SER A 273 -23.91 38.10 0.46
CA SER A 273 -25.14 38.89 0.27
C SER A 273 -25.27 39.53 -1.11
N SER A 274 -24.15 39.92 -1.74
CA SER A 274 -24.06 40.45 -3.10
C SER A 274 -22.70 40.16 -3.70
N VAL A 275 -22.60 40.20 -5.03
CA VAL A 275 -21.33 39.98 -5.75
C VAL A 275 -20.32 41.06 -5.38
N GLU A 276 -20.73 42.33 -5.29
CA GLU A 276 -19.85 43.42 -4.89
C GLU A 276 -19.29 43.26 -3.47
N GLU A 277 -20.13 42.87 -2.50
CA GLU A 277 -19.69 42.71 -1.10
C GLU A 277 -18.72 41.52 -0.96
N CYS A 278 -19.06 40.38 -1.59
CA CYS A 278 -18.19 39.20 -1.61
C CYS A 278 -16.84 39.55 -2.26
N ARG A 279 -16.87 40.21 -3.43
CA ARG A 279 -15.67 40.63 -4.17
C ARG A 279 -14.80 41.59 -3.35
N ASN A 280 -15.40 42.61 -2.75
CA ASN A 280 -14.67 43.60 -1.95
C ASN A 280 -14.05 42.96 -0.71
N THR A 281 -14.75 42.02 -0.07
CA THR A 281 -14.25 41.30 1.11
C THR A 281 -13.09 40.38 0.75
N LEU A 282 -13.21 39.61 -0.33
CA LEU A 282 -12.12 38.76 -0.84
C LEU A 282 -10.86 39.60 -1.15
N LEU A 283 -11.01 40.74 -1.82
CA LEU A 283 -9.90 41.64 -2.12
C LEU A 283 -9.27 42.27 -0.86
N LYS A 284 -10.05 42.54 0.18
CA LYS A 284 -9.55 43.09 1.46
C LYS A 284 -8.79 42.04 2.27
N LEU A 285 -9.28 40.80 2.29
CA LEU A 285 -8.74 39.73 3.13
C LEU A 285 -7.55 39.01 2.49
N VAL A 286 -7.61 38.76 1.18
CA VAL A 286 -6.64 37.92 0.45
C VAL A 286 -5.81 38.74 -0.54
N GLY A 287 -6.29 39.92 -0.96
CA GLY A 287 -5.65 40.71 -2.01
C GLY A 287 -6.09 40.27 -3.42
N ARG A 288 -5.27 40.59 -4.44
CA ARG A 288 -5.56 40.27 -5.85
C ARG A 288 -5.14 38.85 -6.25
N ASP A 289 -4.24 38.23 -5.51
CA ASP A 289 -3.67 36.92 -5.83
C ASP A 289 -4.44 35.79 -5.14
N ILE A 290 -5.73 35.66 -5.46
CA ILE A 290 -6.57 34.59 -4.92
C ILE A 290 -6.12 33.25 -5.51
N THR A 291 -5.52 32.41 -4.67
CA THR A 291 -5.08 31.05 -5.01
C THR A 291 -6.17 30.01 -4.72
N SER A 292 -6.03 28.81 -5.30
CA SER A 292 -6.96 27.68 -5.07
C SER A 292 -7.05 27.25 -3.62
N MET A 293 -5.97 27.41 -2.84
CA MET A 293 -5.95 27.14 -1.40
C MET A 293 -6.90 28.08 -0.65
N HIS A 294 -6.88 29.39 -0.93
CA HIS A 294 -7.79 30.33 -0.26
C HIS A 294 -9.26 29.96 -0.52
N VAL A 295 -9.59 29.60 -1.76
CA VAL A 295 -10.95 29.19 -2.14
C VAL A 295 -11.36 27.91 -1.42
N SER A 296 -10.48 26.91 -1.34
CA SER A 296 -10.78 25.66 -0.63
C SER A 296 -11.04 25.90 0.87
N ARG A 297 -10.29 26.81 1.52
CA ARG A 297 -10.51 27.18 2.92
C ARG A 297 -11.85 27.86 3.14
N ILE A 298 -12.21 28.81 2.28
CA ILE A 298 -13.51 29.48 2.36
C ILE A 298 -14.64 28.46 2.18
N LEU A 299 -14.52 27.56 1.20
CA LEU A 299 -15.47 26.45 1.01
C LEU A 299 -15.56 25.55 2.24
N SER A 300 -14.44 25.20 2.90
CA SER A 300 -14.45 24.43 4.15
C SER A 300 -15.31 25.11 5.23
N VAL A 301 -15.22 26.44 5.37
CA VAL A 301 -16.04 27.21 6.34
C VAL A 301 -17.50 27.22 5.93
N MET A 302 -17.78 27.46 4.64
CA MET A 302 -19.15 27.48 4.11
C MET A 302 -19.85 26.13 4.32
N CYS A 303 -19.13 25.02 4.20
CA CYS A 303 -19.67 23.68 4.43
C CYS A 303 -20.03 23.42 5.90
N GLN A 304 -19.34 24.05 6.86
CA GLN A 304 -19.50 23.77 8.29
C GLN A 304 -20.52 24.66 9.01
N GLN A 305 -20.72 25.89 8.56
CA GLN A 305 -21.57 26.87 9.28
C GLN A 305 -23.07 26.71 9.06
N ASN A 306 -23.51 25.72 8.27
CA ASN A 306 -24.92 25.54 7.93
C ASN A 306 -25.80 25.09 9.12
N SER A 307 -25.22 24.51 10.18
CA SER A 307 -25.97 23.98 11.34
C SER A 307 -25.84 24.79 12.63
N SER A 308 -24.73 25.52 12.83
CA SER A 308 -24.36 26.07 14.16
C SER A 308 -25.18 27.27 14.64
N PHE A 309 -25.99 27.88 13.77
CA PHE A 309 -26.74 29.10 14.11
C PHE A 309 -28.19 28.83 14.55
N GLU A 310 -28.68 27.58 14.47
CA GLU A 310 -30.02 27.24 14.95
C GLU A 310 -30.08 27.06 16.48
N GLU A 311 -29.02 26.57 17.13
CA GLU A 311 -29.03 26.32 18.58
C GLU A 311 -28.79 27.57 19.44
N SER A 312 -28.11 28.59 18.92
CA SER A 312 -27.69 29.77 19.70
C SER A 312 -28.76 30.88 19.81
N LEU A 313 -29.88 30.77 19.08
CA LEU A 313 -30.94 31.79 19.07
C LEU A 313 -32.23 31.42 19.83
N ASN A 314 -32.30 30.22 20.43
CA ASN A 314 -33.48 29.82 21.22
C ASN A 314 -33.58 30.48 22.61
N ILE A 315 -32.72 31.47 22.91
CA ILE A 315 -32.80 32.26 24.13
C ILE A 315 -32.63 33.75 23.80
N GLN A 316 -33.62 34.36 23.12
CA GLN A 316 -34.20 35.65 23.51
C GLN A 316 -35.16 36.22 22.43
N GLN A 317 -36.35 36.59 22.91
CA GLN A 317 -37.41 37.42 22.31
C GLN A 317 -38.52 36.73 21.49
N PRO A 318 -39.73 36.59 22.09
CA PRO A 318 -40.95 36.26 21.36
C PRO A 318 -41.51 37.52 20.70
N GLY A 319 -41.54 37.59 19.36
CA GLY A 319 -42.24 38.71 18.71
C GLY A 319 -42.01 38.99 17.22
N SER A 320 -41.18 38.24 16.49
CA SER A 320 -40.92 38.55 15.08
C SER A 320 -40.97 37.30 14.20
N PHE A 321 -42.17 36.74 14.03
CA PHE A 321 -42.44 35.75 13.00
C PHE A 321 -42.78 36.50 11.70
N ASN A 322 -42.05 36.18 10.61
CA ASN A 322 -42.28 36.58 9.22
C ASN A 322 -41.46 37.75 8.65
N LYS A 323 -40.12 37.70 8.80
CA LYS A 323 -39.22 38.19 7.74
C LYS A 323 -38.36 37.02 7.24
N SER A 324 -38.69 36.57 6.02
CA SER A 324 -37.88 35.81 5.06
C SER A 324 -36.85 34.80 5.59
N LEU A 325 -37.08 33.51 5.33
CA LEU A 325 -36.04 32.47 5.35
C LEU A 325 -34.92 32.71 4.31
N GLU A 326 -35.11 33.65 3.38
CA GLU A 326 -34.09 34.08 2.42
C GLU A 326 -33.00 34.88 3.17
N GLY A 327 -31.80 34.30 3.29
CA GLY A 327 -30.64 34.90 3.95
C GLY A 327 -29.98 34.07 5.05
N ARG A 328 -30.42 32.82 5.27
CA ARG A 328 -29.82 31.89 6.27
C ARG A 328 -28.93 30.80 5.67
N THR A 329 -28.53 30.93 4.41
CA THR A 329 -27.65 29.99 3.72
C THR A 329 -26.66 30.74 2.86
N TRP A 330 -25.50 30.14 2.61
CA TRP A 330 -24.52 30.68 1.69
C TRP A 330 -25.09 30.77 0.27
N ASN A 331 -24.86 31.91 -0.41
CA ASN A 331 -25.19 32.05 -1.82
C ASN A 331 -23.99 31.65 -2.67
N VAL A 332 -24.04 30.42 -3.17
CA VAL A 332 -22.96 29.82 -3.97
C VAL A 332 -22.78 30.56 -5.29
N ASP A 333 -23.86 30.96 -5.95
CA ASP A 333 -23.80 31.70 -7.22
C ASP A 333 -23.05 33.01 -7.06
N VAL A 334 -23.37 33.77 -6.00
CA VAL A 334 -22.68 35.04 -5.67
C VAL A 334 -21.21 34.80 -5.41
N PHE A 335 -20.86 33.76 -4.65
CA PHE A 335 -19.47 33.44 -4.33
C PHE A 335 -18.66 33.07 -5.58
N VAL A 336 -19.18 32.15 -6.40
CA VAL A 336 -18.50 31.69 -7.63
C VAL A 336 -18.40 32.83 -8.65
N GLN A 337 -19.44 33.67 -8.78
CA GLN A 337 -19.42 34.83 -9.68
C GLN A 337 -18.39 35.87 -9.23
N ALA A 338 -18.30 36.17 -7.93
CA ALA A 338 -17.29 37.09 -7.41
C ALA A 338 -15.87 36.57 -7.65
N LEU A 339 -15.62 35.26 -7.49
CA LEU A 339 -14.33 34.64 -7.81
C LEU A 339 -13.99 34.75 -9.30
N LYS A 340 -14.97 34.55 -10.19
CA LYS A 340 -14.78 34.69 -11.65
C LYS A 340 -14.35 36.12 -12.04
N GLU A 341 -14.89 37.12 -11.37
CA GLU A 341 -14.52 38.53 -11.61
C GLU A 341 -13.12 38.90 -11.10
N ILE A 342 -12.66 38.26 -10.01
CA ILE A 342 -11.32 38.53 -9.45
C ILE A 342 -10.24 37.70 -10.15
N SER A 343 -10.51 36.42 -10.37
CA SER A 343 -9.55 35.44 -10.89
C SER A 343 -10.23 34.54 -11.94
N PRO A 344 -10.39 35.02 -13.19
CA PRO A 344 -11.07 34.26 -14.25
C PRO A 344 -10.32 33.00 -14.68
N ASN A 345 -9.01 32.91 -14.38
CA ASN A 345 -8.16 31.77 -14.72
C ASN A 345 -7.99 30.77 -13.56
N LEU A 346 -8.79 30.89 -12.48
CA LEU A 346 -8.72 30.02 -11.31
C LEU A 346 -8.91 28.55 -11.71
N GLN A 347 -7.96 27.70 -11.35
CA GLN A 347 -8.00 26.27 -11.64
C GLN A 347 -8.82 25.53 -10.58
N TRP A 348 -10.07 25.19 -10.91
CA TRP A 348 -10.99 24.49 -10.00
C TRP A 348 -10.58 23.04 -9.70
N GLY A 349 -9.84 22.37 -10.61
CA GLY A 349 -9.21 21.09 -10.29
C GLY A 349 -8.26 21.19 -9.10
N SER A 350 -7.44 22.25 -9.07
CA SER A 350 -6.58 22.55 -7.91
C SER A 350 -7.39 22.94 -6.68
N VAL A 351 -8.55 23.59 -6.80
CA VAL A 351 -9.43 23.87 -5.64
C VAL A 351 -9.92 22.56 -5.01
N ILE A 352 -10.34 21.59 -5.83
CA ILE A 352 -10.79 20.26 -5.36
C ILE A 352 -9.65 19.54 -4.66
N ARG A 353 -8.44 19.63 -5.21
CA ARG A 353 -7.22 19.10 -4.62
C ARG A 353 -6.95 19.72 -3.24
N GLU A 354 -7.02 21.04 -3.13
CA GLU A 354 -6.80 21.79 -1.89
C GLU A 354 -7.91 21.63 -0.82
N LEU A 355 -8.98 20.88 -1.11
CA LEU A 355 -9.93 20.46 -0.06
C LEU A 355 -9.28 19.54 0.97
N ASP A 356 -8.16 18.88 0.61
CA ASP A 356 -7.32 18.13 1.54
C ASP A 356 -6.58 19.09 2.49
N ASN A 357 -7.30 19.56 3.49
CA ASN A 357 -6.78 20.49 4.46
C ASN A 357 -7.33 20.21 5.86
N PRO A 358 -6.59 20.50 6.95
CA PRO A 358 -6.96 20.08 8.32
C PRO A 358 -8.33 20.55 8.82
N ASN A 359 -8.82 21.67 8.28
CA ASN A 359 -10.09 22.25 8.71
C ASN A 359 -11.29 21.70 7.93
N PHE A 360 -11.09 20.93 6.86
CA PHE A 360 -12.18 20.46 6.01
C PHE A 360 -12.93 19.29 6.67
N VAL A 361 -14.24 19.43 6.87
CA VAL A 361 -15.15 18.39 7.33
C VAL A 361 -16.56 18.67 6.82
N ILE A 362 -17.26 17.66 6.31
CA ILE A 362 -18.69 17.72 5.97
C ILE A 362 -19.50 17.16 7.13
N LYS A 363 -20.47 17.94 7.63
CA LYS A 363 -21.30 17.58 8.80
C LYS A 363 -22.72 17.17 8.45
N ASP A 364 -23.24 17.64 7.33
CA ASP A 364 -24.63 17.44 6.91
C ASP A 364 -24.78 17.48 5.39
N ARG A 365 -26.01 17.17 4.93
CA ARG A 365 -26.38 17.21 3.51
C ARG A 365 -26.26 18.62 2.92
N THR A 366 -26.57 19.66 3.68
CA THR A 366 -26.53 21.06 3.22
C THR A 366 -25.12 21.51 2.88
N GLY A 367 -24.13 21.15 3.71
CA GLY A 367 -22.71 21.37 3.47
C GLY A 367 -22.23 20.63 2.23
N LEU A 368 -22.66 19.37 2.03
CA LEU A 368 -22.38 18.64 0.81
C LEU A 368 -22.98 19.33 -0.43
N CYS A 369 -24.24 19.74 -0.39
CA CYS A 369 -24.89 20.46 -1.49
C CYS A 369 -24.15 21.77 -1.82
N THR A 370 -23.77 22.54 -0.80
CA THR A 370 -23.01 23.79 -0.94
C THR A 370 -21.69 23.54 -1.65
N LEU A 371 -20.92 22.53 -1.21
CA LEU A 371 -19.64 22.16 -1.80
C LEU A 371 -19.80 21.75 -3.27
N ILE A 372 -20.66 20.75 -3.53
CA ILE A 372 -20.79 20.16 -4.87
C ILE A 372 -21.36 21.19 -5.86
N SER A 373 -22.28 22.05 -5.43
CA SER A 373 -22.80 23.14 -6.26
C SER A 373 -21.70 24.14 -6.62
N ALA A 374 -20.88 24.57 -5.64
CA ALA A 374 -19.79 25.52 -5.88
C ALA A 374 -18.76 24.96 -6.86
N LEU A 375 -18.36 23.70 -6.67
CA LEU A 375 -17.39 23.03 -7.53
C LEU A 375 -17.93 22.85 -8.96
N LYS A 376 -19.18 22.38 -9.11
CA LYS A 376 -19.83 22.21 -10.43
C LYS A 376 -19.94 23.54 -11.17
N MET A 377 -20.40 24.59 -10.50
CA MET A 377 -20.52 25.93 -11.10
C MET A 377 -19.15 26.52 -11.48
N GLY A 378 -18.16 26.35 -10.60
CA GLY A 378 -16.80 26.78 -10.83
C GLY A 378 -16.17 26.14 -12.08
N LEU A 379 -16.30 24.82 -12.19
CA LEU A 379 -15.84 24.06 -13.36
C LEU A 379 -16.57 24.46 -14.65
N GLN A 380 -17.90 24.63 -14.60
CA GLN A 380 -18.68 25.07 -15.76
C GLN A 380 -18.21 26.43 -16.30
N ASN A 381 -17.84 27.35 -15.40
CA ASN A 381 -17.30 28.65 -15.80
C ASN A 381 -15.96 28.58 -16.55
N ASN A 382 -15.19 27.51 -16.35
CA ASN A 382 -13.94 27.24 -17.07
C ASN A 382 -14.16 26.42 -18.36
N GLY A 383 -15.41 26.19 -18.78
CA GLY A 383 -15.75 25.46 -20.00
C GLY A 383 -15.81 23.94 -19.85
N PHE A 384 -15.82 23.41 -18.61
CA PHE A 384 -15.99 21.99 -18.38
C PHE A 384 -17.46 21.57 -18.53
N TYR A 385 -17.68 20.43 -19.19
CA TYR A 385 -19.00 19.81 -19.26
C TYR A 385 -19.33 19.15 -17.91
N PRO A 386 -20.62 19.05 -17.53
CA PRO A 386 -21.02 18.44 -16.26
C PRO A 386 -20.45 17.03 -16.01
N GLU A 387 -20.21 16.26 -17.07
CA GLU A 387 -19.68 14.88 -17.02
C GLU A 387 -18.14 14.81 -16.85
N THR A 388 -17.44 15.95 -16.89
CA THR A 388 -15.95 16.03 -16.83
C THR A 388 -15.42 16.44 -15.45
N PHE A 389 -16.21 16.22 -14.38
CA PHE A 389 -15.76 16.51 -13.02
C PHE A 389 -14.48 15.71 -12.69
N PRO A 390 -13.41 16.33 -12.16
CA PRO A 390 -12.13 15.67 -11.90
C PRO A 390 -12.20 14.84 -10.61
N VAL A 391 -12.94 13.73 -10.68
CA VAL A 391 -13.26 12.84 -9.56
C VAL A 391 -12.01 12.16 -8.97
N ASP A 392 -10.92 12.03 -9.75
CA ASP A 392 -9.64 11.47 -9.31
C ASP A 392 -9.04 12.19 -8.10
N HIS A 393 -9.29 13.51 -7.96
CA HIS A 393 -8.87 14.27 -6.78
C HIS A 393 -9.60 13.87 -5.50
N LEU A 394 -10.78 13.24 -5.61
CA LEU A 394 -11.52 12.67 -4.49
C LEU A 394 -11.05 11.24 -4.18
N TYR A 395 -10.59 10.49 -5.19
CA TYR A 395 -10.10 9.12 -5.04
C TYR A 395 -8.69 9.02 -4.44
N ARG A 396 -7.85 10.04 -4.63
CA ARG A 396 -6.48 10.07 -4.07
C ARG A 396 -6.51 10.00 -2.54
N ARG A 397 -5.43 9.52 -1.91
CA ARG A 397 -5.30 9.56 -0.46
C ARG A 397 -5.09 10.99 0.04
N TRP A 398 -5.94 11.44 0.97
CA TRP A 398 -5.81 12.75 1.62
C TRP A 398 -4.94 12.66 2.88
N ASN A 399 -4.27 13.76 3.22
CA ASN A 399 -3.62 13.95 4.52
C ASN A 399 -4.66 14.10 5.63
N ASN A 400 -5.73 14.86 5.37
CA ASN A 400 -6.90 14.94 6.24
C ASN A 400 -7.87 13.78 5.93
N TYR A 401 -7.52 12.59 6.40
CA TYR A 401 -8.32 11.37 6.22
C TYR A 401 -9.70 11.46 6.88
N GLU A 402 -9.86 12.20 7.99
CA GLU A 402 -11.15 12.43 8.64
C GLU A 402 -12.08 13.27 7.76
N GLY A 403 -11.55 14.36 7.18
CA GLY A 403 -12.25 15.19 6.21
C GLY A 403 -12.67 14.40 4.97
N GLN A 404 -11.75 13.61 4.40
CA GLN A 404 -12.05 12.75 3.25
C GLN A 404 -13.14 11.72 3.57
N PHE A 405 -13.04 11.03 4.71
CA PHE A 405 -14.06 10.08 5.15
C PHE A 405 -15.42 10.77 5.33
N SER A 406 -15.46 11.96 5.94
CA SER A 406 -16.70 12.71 6.15
C SER A 406 -17.39 13.06 4.82
N LEU A 407 -16.63 13.43 3.79
CA LEU A 407 -17.13 13.70 2.45
C LEU A 407 -17.73 12.44 1.83
N ILE A 408 -16.98 11.35 1.81
CA ILE A 408 -17.42 10.08 1.21
C ILE A 408 -18.65 9.52 1.93
N GLN A 409 -18.67 9.56 3.26
CA GLN A 409 -19.81 9.13 4.06
C GLN A 409 -21.08 9.91 3.70
N HIS A 410 -20.99 11.21 3.51
CA HIS A 410 -22.16 12.03 3.12
C HIS A 410 -22.56 11.82 1.67
N ILE A 411 -21.61 11.59 0.76
CA ILE A 411 -21.90 11.20 -0.64
C ILE A 411 -22.67 9.88 -0.67
N LEU A 412 -22.21 8.86 0.04
CA LEU A 412 -22.88 7.55 0.12
C LEU A 412 -24.29 7.64 0.70
N LYS A 413 -24.53 8.55 1.64
CA LYS A 413 -25.86 8.82 2.21
C LYS A 413 -26.77 9.65 1.29
N ASN A 414 -26.21 10.38 0.32
CA ASN A 414 -26.93 11.33 -0.54
C ASN A 414 -26.49 11.20 -2.00
N PRO A 415 -26.75 10.04 -2.64
CA PRO A 415 -26.33 9.76 -4.02
C PRO A 415 -27.00 10.69 -5.06
N ASP A 416 -28.11 11.34 -4.70
CA ASP A 416 -28.80 12.34 -5.50
C ASP A 416 -27.99 13.64 -5.66
N VAL A 417 -27.10 13.94 -4.70
CA VAL A 417 -26.24 15.15 -4.73
C VAL A 417 -24.99 14.90 -5.57
N PHE A 418 -24.37 13.73 -5.37
CA PHE A 418 -23.18 13.30 -6.08
C PHE A 418 -23.13 11.77 -6.14
N CYS A 419 -22.92 11.21 -7.33
CA CYS A 419 -22.61 9.80 -7.50
C CYS A 419 -21.26 9.64 -8.20
N PHE A 420 -20.40 8.78 -7.66
CA PHE A 420 -19.10 8.45 -8.26
C PHE A 420 -19.24 7.78 -9.62
N LEU A 421 -20.36 7.11 -9.88
CA LEU A 421 -20.66 6.42 -11.13
C LEU A 421 -21.13 7.37 -12.26
N ASP A 422 -21.49 8.62 -11.92
CA ASP A 422 -21.85 9.65 -12.90
C ASP A 422 -20.62 10.16 -13.68
N TYR A 423 -19.41 9.78 -13.25
CA TYR A 423 -18.13 10.23 -13.80
C TYR A 423 -17.24 9.04 -14.18
N PRO A 424 -16.21 9.25 -15.02
CA PRO A 424 -15.28 8.18 -15.39
C PRO A 424 -14.68 7.50 -14.15
N CYS A 425 -14.95 6.20 -14.01
CA CYS A 425 -14.41 5.39 -12.93
C CYS A 425 -14.26 3.94 -13.38
N THR A 426 -13.42 3.18 -12.66
CA THR A 426 -13.31 1.74 -12.91
C THR A 426 -14.48 1.04 -12.24
N THR A 427 -15.33 0.37 -13.02
CA THR A 427 -16.54 -0.28 -12.52
C THR A 427 -16.34 -1.78 -12.28
N VAL A 428 -17.13 -2.34 -11.36
CA VAL A 428 -17.15 -3.79 -11.10
C VAL A 428 -17.69 -4.53 -12.33
N SER A 429 -16.89 -5.42 -12.92
CA SER A 429 -17.39 -6.32 -13.96
C SER A 429 -18.31 -7.37 -13.34
N VAL A 430 -19.56 -7.42 -13.81
CA VAL A 430 -20.60 -8.34 -13.34
C VAL A 430 -21.01 -9.36 -14.41
N ASP A 431 -20.30 -9.39 -15.55
CA ASP A 431 -20.66 -10.16 -16.75
C ASP A 431 -20.71 -11.69 -16.49
N MET A 432 -19.99 -12.15 -15.47
CA MET A 432 -19.96 -13.54 -15.06
C MET A 432 -21.21 -13.99 -14.28
N LEU A 433 -22.01 -13.06 -13.75
CA LEU A 433 -23.18 -13.41 -12.92
C LEU A 433 -24.29 -14.04 -13.76
N LYS A 434 -24.90 -15.12 -13.23
CA LYS A 434 -26.03 -15.79 -13.90
C LYS A 434 -27.30 -14.96 -13.82
N THR A 435 -27.53 -14.37 -12.65
CA THR A 435 -28.63 -13.44 -12.40
C THR A 435 -28.02 -12.06 -12.21
N PRO A 436 -28.27 -11.09 -13.10
CA PRO A 436 -27.74 -9.76 -12.95
C PRO A 436 -28.29 -9.12 -11.67
N PRO A 437 -27.48 -8.32 -10.95
CA PRO A 437 -27.95 -7.59 -9.78
C PRO A 437 -29.01 -6.56 -10.20
N GLU A 438 -29.97 -6.30 -9.31
CA GLU A 438 -30.99 -5.26 -9.53
C GLU A 438 -30.30 -3.92 -9.84
N GLN A 439 -30.70 -3.28 -10.94
CA GLN A 439 -30.04 -2.08 -11.48
C GLN A 439 -30.77 -0.77 -11.14
N ASP A 440 -31.92 -0.83 -10.47
CA ASP A 440 -32.81 0.34 -10.38
C ASP A 440 -32.57 1.25 -9.15
N SER A 441 -31.71 0.85 -8.20
CA SER A 441 -31.45 1.65 -7.00
C SER A 441 -30.19 2.50 -7.13
N LYS A 442 -30.38 3.80 -7.37
CA LYS A 442 -29.30 4.81 -7.33
C LYS A 442 -28.49 4.81 -6.03
N GLU A 443 -29.07 4.31 -4.94
CA GLU A 443 -28.38 4.16 -3.65
C GLU A 443 -27.20 3.19 -3.70
N LEU A 444 -27.22 2.24 -4.64
CA LEU A 444 -26.20 1.21 -4.77
C LEU A 444 -25.15 1.49 -5.85
N ASP A 445 -25.37 2.50 -6.69
CA ASP A 445 -24.50 2.79 -7.85
C ASP A 445 -23.07 3.11 -7.43
N ASN A 446 -22.89 3.87 -6.34
CA ASN A 446 -21.56 4.18 -5.80
C ASN A 446 -20.75 2.92 -5.48
N TRP A 447 -21.38 1.84 -5.02
CA TRP A 447 -20.73 0.58 -4.67
C TRP A 447 -20.28 -0.23 -5.90
N ARG A 448 -20.58 0.23 -7.11
CA ARG A 448 -20.03 -0.33 -8.35
C ARG A 448 -18.70 0.31 -8.75
N SER A 449 -18.26 1.38 -8.08
CA SER A 449 -16.93 1.98 -8.30
C SER A 449 -15.85 1.20 -7.53
N LEU A 450 -14.93 0.57 -8.26
CA LEU A 450 -13.78 -0.11 -7.67
C LEU A 450 -12.86 0.88 -6.95
N SER A 451 -12.66 2.06 -7.53
CA SER A 451 -11.83 3.12 -6.96
C SER A 451 -12.36 3.60 -5.60
N LEU A 452 -13.69 3.68 -5.46
CA LEU A 452 -14.31 4.03 -4.18
C LEU A 452 -14.09 2.95 -3.12
N ILE A 453 -14.32 1.68 -3.47
CA ILE A 453 -14.16 0.57 -2.53
C ILE A 453 -12.69 0.46 -2.11
N GLU A 454 -11.75 0.58 -3.05
CA GLU A 454 -10.32 0.57 -2.76
C GLU A 454 -9.92 1.72 -1.82
N LEU A 455 -10.43 2.94 -2.06
CA LEU A 455 -10.20 4.07 -1.17
C LEU A 455 -10.74 3.83 0.24
N LEU A 456 -11.97 3.32 0.38
CA LEU A 456 -12.53 2.98 1.69
C LEU A 456 -11.68 1.94 2.41
N LEU A 457 -11.22 0.90 1.72
CA LEU A 457 -10.31 -0.08 2.31
C LEU A 457 -9.00 0.57 2.78
N GLN A 458 -8.42 1.49 2.01
CA GLN A 458 -7.23 2.23 2.43
C GLN A 458 -7.50 3.14 3.64
N LEU A 459 -8.66 3.81 3.69
CA LEU A 459 -9.06 4.64 4.83
C LEU A 459 -9.27 3.82 6.11
N SER A 460 -9.66 2.55 6.01
CA SER A 460 -9.79 1.68 7.18
C SER A 460 -8.47 1.42 7.91
N GLU A 461 -7.33 1.59 7.23
CA GLU A 461 -5.99 1.46 7.80
C GLU A 461 -5.50 2.77 8.45
N CYS A 462 -6.26 3.87 8.34
CA CYS A 462 -5.98 5.12 9.05
C CYS A 462 -6.51 5.04 10.50
N ASN A 463 -5.83 5.73 11.41
CA ASN A 463 -6.19 5.74 12.84
C ASN A 463 -7.66 6.14 13.04
N ASN A 464 -8.36 5.43 13.93
CA ASN A 464 -9.76 5.67 14.33
C ASN A 464 -10.82 5.54 13.23
N LEU A 465 -10.47 5.20 11.99
CA LEU A 465 -11.46 5.05 10.90
C LEU A 465 -11.89 3.60 10.61
N TYR A 466 -11.23 2.60 11.19
CA TYR A 466 -11.57 1.19 10.97
C TYR A 466 -13.06 0.88 11.17
N ARG A 467 -13.62 1.22 12.35
CA ARG A 467 -15.02 0.93 12.68
C ARG A 467 -16.01 1.73 11.82
N PRO A 468 -15.89 3.07 11.69
CA PRO A 468 -16.77 3.85 10.82
C PRO A 468 -16.78 3.37 9.36
N VAL A 469 -15.62 3.02 8.81
CA VAL A 469 -15.53 2.50 7.44
C VAL A 469 -16.19 1.12 7.34
N SER A 470 -15.92 0.23 8.30
CA SER A 470 -16.53 -1.11 8.35
C SER A 470 -18.07 -1.02 8.39
N GLU A 471 -18.63 -0.06 9.14
CA GLU A 471 -20.07 0.18 9.19
C GLU A 471 -20.68 0.59 7.84
N LEU A 472 -19.96 1.34 7.00
CA LEU A 472 -20.44 1.71 5.66
C LEU A 472 -20.66 0.47 4.77
N PHE A 473 -19.83 -0.55 4.91
CA PHE A 473 -19.94 -1.79 4.13
C PHE A 473 -21.12 -2.67 4.53
N ASN A 474 -21.83 -2.39 5.64
CA ASN A 474 -23.03 -3.13 6.00
C ASN A 474 -24.14 -3.00 4.94
N VAL A 475 -24.27 -1.83 4.31
CA VAL A 475 -25.27 -1.55 3.27
C VAL A 475 -25.08 -2.46 2.04
N PRO A 476 -23.91 -2.48 1.37
CA PRO A 476 -23.69 -3.36 0.23
C PRO A 476 -23.62 -4.84 0.62
N MET A 477 -23.18 -5.17 1.85
CA MET A 477 -23.17 -6.56 2.33
C MET A 477 -24.58 -7.15 2.44
N GLN A 478 -25.59 -6.34 2.74
CA GLN A 478 -26.99 -6.78 2.81
C GLN A 478 -27.73 -6.63 1.47
N SER A 479 -27.47 -5.54 0.75
CA SER A 479 -28.29 -5.16 -0.42
C SER A 479 -27.72 -5.66 -1.76
N CYS A 480 -26.40 -5.78 -1.88
CA CYS A 480 -25.75 -6.22 -3.12
C CYS A 480 -24.47 -7.05 -2.85
N PRO A 481 -24.56 -8.17 -2.10
CA PRO A 481 -23.38 -8.97 -1.72
C PRO A 481 -22.61 -9.50 -2.93
N ASP A 482 -23.29 -9.80 -4.04
CA ASP A 482 -22.68 -10.21 -5.32
C ASP A 482 -21.71 -9.18 -5.88
N VAL A 483 -22.15 -7.92 -5.91
CA VAL A 483 -21.37 -6.80 -6.46
C VAL A 483 -20.18 -6.55 -5.54
N LEU A 484 -20.40 -6.56 -4.22
CA LEU A 484 -19.34 -6.32 -3.26
C LEU A 484 -18.26 -7.41 -3.30
N VAL A 485 -18.62 -8.70 -3.34
CA VAL A 485 -17.60 -9.77 -3.39
C VAL A 485 -16.80 -9.72 -4.69
N LEU A 486 -17.44 -9.41 -5.83
CA LEU A 486 -16.73 -9.24 -7.09
C LEU A 486 -15.81 -8.03 -7.07
N ALA A 487 -16.24 -6.91 -6.47
CA ALA A 487 -15.39 -5.76 -6.27
C ALA A 487 -14.13 -6.11 -5.47
N LEU A 488 -14.31 -6.78 -4.33
CA LEU A 488 -13.22 -7.19 -3.45
C LEU A 488 -12.29 -8.23 -4.10
N LEU A 489 -12.73 -8.95 -5.14
CA LEU A 489 -11.88 -9.85 -5.93
C LEU A 489 -11.11 -9.14 -7.04
N GLN A 490 -11.70 -8.10 -7.63
CA GLN A 490 -11.13 -7.37 -8.77
C GLN A 490 -10.13 -6.28 -8.35
N ILE A 491 -10.16 -5.81 -7.10
CA ILE A 491 -9.19 -4.84 -6.59
C ILE A 491 -7.76 -5.43 -6.59
N HIS A 492 -6.83 -4.77 -7.28
CA HIS A 492 -5.43 -5.20 -7.34
C HIS A 492 -4.55 -4.63 -6.21
N GLY A 493 -5.08 -3.69 -5.41
CA GLY A 493 -4.39 -3.08 -4.28
C GLY A 493 -4.06 -4.04 -3.13
N SER A 494 -3.41 -3.50 -2.10
CA SER A 494 -2.96 -4.25 -0.93
C SER A 494 -4.11 -4.96 -0.19
N VAL A 495 -3.76 -6.05 0.50
CA VAL A 495 -4.73 -6.83 1.27
C VAL A 495 -4.85 -6.22 2.66
N THR A 496 -5.87 -5.40 2.86
CA THR A 496 -6.19 -4.79 4.18
C THR A 496 -6.86 -5.79 5.11
N ILE A 497 -6.84 -5.51 6.42
CA ILE A 497 -7.52 -6.36 7.42
C ILE A 497 -9.02 -6.38 7.14
N LEU A 498 -9.60 -5.20 6.89
CA LEU A 498 -11.03 -5.06 6.59
C LEU A 498 -11.42 -5.85 5.32
N ARG A 499 -10.58 -5.86 4.28
CA ARG A 499 -10.84 -6.64 3.06
C ARG A 499 -10.94 -8.14 3.38
N GLN A 500 -10.05 -8.68 4.21
CA GLN A 500 -10.11 -10.08 4.61
C GLN A 500 -11.35 -10.39 5.46
N GLU A 501 -11.71 -9.51 6.40
CA GLU A 501 -12.91 -9.66 7.22
C GLU A 501 -14.19 -9.62 6.39
N LEU A 502 -14.31 -8.64 5.48
CA LEU A 502 -15.46 -8.53 4.57
C LEU A 502 -15.61 -9.79 3.72
N LEU A 503 -14.52 -10.29 3.13
CA LEU A 503 -14.53 -11.53 2.37
C LEU A 503 -14.96 -12.72 3.23
N THR A 504 -14.42 -12.85 4.44
CA THR A 504 -14.77 -13.93 5.38
C THR A 504 -16.26 -13.88 5.76
N ASN A 505 -16.83 -12.69 5.90
CA ASN A 505 -18.25 -12.50 6.21
C ASN A 505 -19.17 -12.71 4.99
N LEU A 506 -18.70 -12.43 3.78
CA LEU A 506 -19.46 -12.62 2.54
C LEU A 506 -19.54 -14.08 2.09
N ILE A 507 -18.46 -14.88 2.26
CA ILE A 507 -18.44 -16.27 1.81
C ILE A 507 -19.60 -17.12 2.35
N PRO A 508 -19.97 -17.06 3.65
CA PRO A 508 -21.13 -17.77 4.18
C PRO A 508 -22.44 -17.51 3.44
N ILE A 509 -22.66 -16.30 2.90
CA ILE A 509 -23.85 -15.96 2.10
C ILE A 509 -23.88 -16.82 0.84
N PHE A 510 -22.73 -16.97 0.18
CA PHE A 510 -22.58 -17.77 -1.04
C PHE A 510 -22.47 -19.27 -0.79
N LEU A 511 -22.11 -19.71 0.41
CA LEU A 511 -22.23 -21.12 0.79
C LEU A 511 -23.70 -21.52 1.01
N GLY A 512 -24.54 -20.55 1.40
CA GLY A 512 -26.00 -20.70 1.49
C GLY A 512 -26.71 -20.74 0.13
N ASN A 513 -28.00 -20.39 0.15
CA ASN A 513 -28.89 -20.44 -1.02
C ASN A 513 -28.85 -19.12 -1.79
N HIS A 514 -27.74 -18.84 -2.48
CA HIS A 514 -27.60 -17.66 -3.34
C HIS A 514 -27.61 -18.04 -4.84
N PRO A 515 -28.38 -17.38 -5.72
CA PRO A 515 -28.47 -17.74 -7.15
C PRO A 515 -27.12 -17.68 -7.89
N ASN A 516 -26.26 -16.74 -7.50
CA ASN A 516 -24.93 -16.54 -8.09
C ASN A 516 -23.79 -17.30 -7.37
N SER A 517 -24.11 -18.11 -6.35
CA SER A 517 -23.15 -18.85 -5.51
C SER A 517 -22.06 -19.58 -6.31
N ALA A 518 -22.47 -20.44 -7.26
CA ALA A 518 -21.54 -21.31 -7.96
C ALA A 518 -20.52 -20.52 -8.80
N VAL A 519 -20.97 -19.46 -9.49
CA VAL A 519 -20.09 -18.69 -10.38
C VAL A 519 -19.12 -17.81 -9.58
N ILE A 520 -19.61 -17.17 -8.52
CA ILE A 520 -18.78 -16.37 -7.62
C ILE A 520 -17.72 -17.23 -6.96
N LEU A 521 -18.10 -18.35 -6.33
CA LEU A 521 -17.15 -19.23 -5.66
C LEU A 521 -16.13 -19.84 -6.63
N HIS A 522 -16.57 -20.21 -7.84
CA HIS A 522 -15.67 -20.73 -8.87
C HIS A 522 -14.65 -19.68 -9.31
N HIS A 523 -15.09 -18.45 -9.61
CA HIS A 523 -14.18 -17.37 -9.97
C HIS A 523 -13.20 -17.07 -8.86
N ALA A 524 -13.71 -16.89 -7.63
CA ALA A 524 -12.93 -16.54 -6.47
C ALA A 524 -11.88 -17.61 -6.09
N TRP A 525 -12.18 -18.89 -6.32
CA TRP A 525 -11.23 -19.99 -6.12
C TRP A 525 -10.04 -19.96 -7.10
N HIS A 526 -10.26 -19.44 -8.31
CA HIS A 526 -9.26 -19.40 -9.38
C HIS A 526 -8.52 -18.06 -9.48
N THR A 527 -8.95 -17.04 -8.72
CA THR A 527 -8.26 -15.75 -8.60
C THR A 527 -6.87 -15.94 -7.98
N GLN A 528 -5.82 -15.44 -8.65
CA GLN A 528 -4.42 -15.63 -8.26
C GLN A 528 -3.87 -14.56 -7.31
N THR A 529 -4.58 -13.44 -7.16
CA THR A 529 -4.10 -12.22 -6.50
C THR A 529 -4.22 -12.25 -4.97
N LEU A 530 -4.78 -13.31 -4.39
CA LEU A 530 -5.07 -13.44 -2.96
C LEU A 530 -4.88 -14.89 -2.48
N ASN A 531 -4.57 -15.08 -1.19
CA ASN A 531 -4.76 -16.35 -0.48
C ASN A 531 -6.27 -16.68 -0.30
N PHE A 532 -7.09 -16.39 -1.30
CA PHE A 532 -8.55 -16.50 -1.27
C PHE A 532 -9.02 -17.93 -1.03
N LYS A 533 -8.27 -18.91 -1.54
CA LYS A 533 -8.48 -20.32 -1.22
C LYS A 533 -8.46 -20.56 0.28
N SER A 534 -7.51 -19.95 1.00
CA SER A 534 -7.44 -20.04 2.47
C SER A 534 -8.67 -19.42 3.13
N ILE A 535 -9.11 -18.25 2.65
CA ILE A 535 -10.30 -17.56 3.15
C ILE A 535 -11.56 -18.41 2.94
N ILE A 536 -11.77 -18.96 1.74
CA ILE A 536 -12.90 -19.86 1.45
C ILE A 536 -12.85 -21.08 2.38
N MET A 537 -11.71 -21.75 2.47
CA MET A 537 -11.57 -22.96 3.29
C MET A 537 -11.82 -22.66 4.78
N HIS A 538 -11.30 -21.54 5.28
CA HIS A 538 -11.55 -21.10 6.66
C HIS A 538 -13.02 -20.76 6.89
N SER A 539 -13.64 -20.06 5.95
CA SER A 539 -15.06 -19.69 5.99
C SER A 539 -15.97 -20.92 5.96
N MET A 540 -15.63 -21.95 5.16
CA MET A 540 -16.36 -23.23 5.16
C MET A 540 -16.30 -23.91 6.53
N ALA A 541 -15.11 -23.98 7.14
CA ALA A 541 -14.94 -24.57 8.47
C ALA A 541 -15.71 -23.75 9.54
N GLN A 542 -15.58 -22.42 9.52
CA GLN A 542 -16.29 -21.54 10.44
C GLN A 542 -17.81 -21.60 10.28
N TRP A 543 -18.32 -21.64 9.04
CA TRP A 543 -19.76 -21.72 8.77
C TRP A 543 -20.39 -23.02 9.29
N TYR A 544 -19.62 -24.11 9.26
CA TYR A 544 -19.99 -25.38 9.89
C TYR A 544 -20.00 -25.28 11.42
N THR A 545 -19.00 -24.63 12.04
CA THR A 545 -18.86 -24.56 13.50
C THR A 545 -19.68 -23.45 14.17
N GLY A 546 -20.01 -22.37 13.46
CA GLY A 546 -20.56 -21.12 14.00
C GLY A 546 -22.08 -21.10 14.23
N GLY A 547 -22.79 -22.17 13.89
CA GLY A 547 -24.21 -22.32 14.27
C GLY A 547 -24.32 -22.78 15.72
N GLY A 548 -24.78 -21.93 16.63
CA GLY A 548 -24.96 -22.21 18.07
C GLY A 548 -26.00 -23.29 18.42
N GLY A 549 -26.28 -24.22 17.53
CA GLY A 549 -27.17 -25.36 17.74
C GLY A 549 -26.99 -26.36 16.61
N ASP A 550 -26.74 -27.61 16.99
CA ASP A 550 -26.66 -28.83 16.18
C ASP A 550 -25.74 -28.81 14.94
N HIS A 551 -24.85 -29.80 14.86
CA HIS A 551 -24.00 -30.06 13.70
C HIS A 551 -24.83 -30.26 12.43
N ASP A 552 -25.03 -29.16 11.70
CA ASP A 552 -25.93 -29.08 10.56
C ASP A 552 -25.38 -29.89 9.38
N GLN A 553 -25.91 -31.11 9.22
CA GLN A 553 -25.54 -31.99 8.12
C GLN A 553 -25.88 -31.40 6.75
N THR A 554 -26.83 -30.47 6.68
CA THR A 554 -27.16 -29.79 5.42
C THR A 554 -26.02 -28.84 5.01
N LYS A 555 -25.45 -28.09 5.95
CA LYS A 555 -24.25 -27.28 5.70
C LYS A 555 -23.06 -28.15 5.31
N LEU A 556 -22.84 -29.26 6.00
CA LEU A 556 -21.73 -30.17 5.68
C LEU A 556 -21.87 -30.78 4.27
N SER A 557 -23.09 -31.19 3.89
CA SER A 557 -23.40 -31.62 2.53
C SER A 557 -23.11 -30.53 1.52
N ARG A 558 -23.60 -29.31 1.78
CA ARG A 558 -23.42 -28.17 0.88
C ARG A 558 -21.95 -27.81 0.71
N ILE A 559 -21.16 -27.82 1.78
CA ILE A 559 -19.71 -27.64 1.75
C ILE A 559 -19.05 -28.71 0.89
N LEU A 560 -19.44 -29.98 1.04
CA LEU A 560 -18.89 -31.07 0.23
C LEU A 560 -19.21 -30.89 -1.26
N ASP A 561 -20.44 -30.49 -1.60
CA ASP A 561 -20.86 -30.24 -2.98
C ASP A 561 -20.02 -29.13 -3.62
N VAL A 562 -19.90 -27.98 -2.92
CA VAL A 562 -19.06 -26.86 -3.38
C VAL A 562 -17.59 -27.28 -3.48
N ALA A 563 -17.08 -28.05 -2.52
CA ALA A 563 -15.70 -28.52 -2.54
C ALA A 563 -15.41 -29.47 -3.72
N GLN A 564 -16.40 -30.26 -4.16
CA GLN A 564 -16.28 -31.08 -5.37
C GLN A 564 -16.26 -30.20 -6.62
N ASP A 565 -17.20 -29.25 -6.73
CA ASP A 565 -17.28 -28.33 -7.88
C ASP A 565 -15.98 -27.54 -8.07
N LEU A 566 -15.37 -27.09 -6.97
CA LEU A 566 -14.10 -26.36 -6.97
C LEU A 566 -12.86 -27.25 -7.08
N LYS A 567 -13.02 -28.59 -7.07
CA LYS A 567 -11.93 -29.57 -6.94
C LYS A 567 -11.02 -29.29 -5.73
N ALA A 568 -11.62 -28.83 -4.64
CA ALA A 568 -10.97 -28.38 -3.42
C ALA A 568 -10.93 -29.42 -2.30
N LEU A 569 -11.63 -30.56 -2.44
CA LEU A 569 -11.78 -31.55 -1.35
C LEU A 569 -10.44 -31.98 -0.74
N SER A 570 -9.45 -32.33 -1.57
CA SER A 570 -8.13 -32.77 -1.07
C SER A 570 -7.41 -31.67 -0.28
N MET A 571 -7.54 -30.41 -0.70
CA MET A 571 -6.96 -29.27 0.00
C MET A 571 -7.63 -29.02 1.35
N LEU A 572 -8.97 -29.06 1.39
CA LEU A 572 -9.75 -28.94 2.63
C LEU A 572 -9.41 -30.01 3.66
N LEU A 573 -9.29 -31.26 3.22
CA LEU A 573 -8.94 -32.40 4.08
C LEU A 573 -7.48 -32.39 4.57
N ASN A 574 -6.63 -31.56 3.97
CA ASN A 574 -5.22 -31.40 4.36
C ASN A 574 -4.98 -30.22 5.32
N ALA A 575 -6.03 -29.58 5.83
CA ALA A 575 -5.90 -28.52 6.81
C ALA A 575 -5.15 -29.00 8.07
N GLN A 576 -4.08 -28.29 8.45
CA GLN A 576 -3.11 -28.73 9.46
C GLN A 576 -3.42 -28.26 10.89
N SER A 577 -4.50 -27.50 11.10
CA SER A 577 -4.84 -26.96 12.42
C SER A 577 -5.68 -27.94 13.25
N ALA A 578 -5.28 -28.17 14.50
CA ALA A 578 -6.01 -29.02 15.45
C ALA A 578 -7.46 -28.56 15.70
N GLN A 579 -7.74 -27.27 15.56
CA GLN A 579 -9.09 -26.71 15.68
C GLN A 579 -10.00 -27.14 14.53
N SER A 580 -9.43 -27.51 13.37
CA SER A 580 -10.17 -27.95 12.18
C SER A 580 -10.42 -29.46 12.17
N TYR A 581 -9.80 -30.24 13.07
CA TYR A 581 -9.92 -31.70 13.09
C TYR A 581 -11.38 -32.20 13.17
N PRO A 582 -12.26 -31.65 14.04
CA PRO A 582 -13.66 -32.10 14.07
C PRO A 582 -14.36 -31.94 12.72
N PHE A 583 -14.16 -30.79 12.07
CA PHE A 583 -14.73 -30.48 10.76
C PHE A 583 -14.20 -31.40 9.65
N ILE A 584 -12.88 -31.58 9.54
CA ILE A 584 -12.31 -32.42 8.46
C ILE A 584 -12.63 -33.90 8.64
N ILE A 585 -12.79 -34.39 9.88
CA ILE A 585 -13.20 -35.78 10.14
C ILE A 585 -14.67 -35.98 9.75
N ASP A 586 -15.56 -35.07 10.12
CA ASP A 586 -16.97 -35.08 9.66
C ASP A 586 -17.06 -35.06 8.13
N LEU A 587 -16.30 -34.17 7.48
CA LEU A 587 -16.26 -34.02 6.02
C LEU A 587 -15.69 -35.27 5.33
N ALA A 588 -14.62 -35.87 5.87
CA ALA A 588 -14.01 -37.09 5.34
C ALA A 588 -14.97 -38.28 5.40
N CYS A 589 -15.71 -38.42 6.51
CA CYS A 589 -16.73 -39.46 6.65
C CYS A 589 -17.84 -39.28 5.61
N LEU A 590 -18.32 -38.04 5.41
CA LEU A 590 -19.34 -37.76 4.40
C LEU A 590 -18.82 -37.99 2.97
N ALA A 591 -17.59 -37.56 2.68
CA ALA A 591 -16.94 -37.77 1.38
C ALA A 591 -16.77 -39.27 1.08
N SER A 592 -16.41 -40.07 2.08
CA SER A 592 -16.34 -41.54 1.94
C SER A 592 -17.68 -42.17 1.64
N ARG A 593 -18.77 -41.71 2.28
CA ARG A 593 -20.13 -42.19 2.01
C ARG A 593 -20.62 -41.85 0.60
N ARG A 594 -20.08 -40.79 -0.01
CA ARG A 594 -20.34 -40.40 -1.40
C ARG A 594 -19.27 -40.90 -2.37
N GLU A 595 -18.42 -41.83 -1.93
CA GLU A 595 -17.39 -42.46 -2.76
C GLU A 595 -16.31 -41.49 -3.30
N TYR A 596 -16.19 -40.29 -2.74
CA TYR A 596 -15.19 -39.29 -3.11
C TYR A 596 -13.84 -39.47 -2.39
N LEU A 597 -13.80 -40.30 -1.34
CA LEU A 597 -12.60 -40.50 -0.52
C LEU A 597 -12.48 -41.97 -0.08
N LYS A 598 -11.27 -42.51 -0.12
CA LYS A 598 -10.93 -43.80 0.53
C LYS A 598 -10.56 -43.55 2.00
N LEU A 599 -11.53 -43.71 2.89
CA LEU A 599 -11.40 -43.32 4.30
C LEU A 599 -10.25 -44.02 5.03
N GLU A 600 -10.08 -45.33 4.86
CA GLU A 600 -9.03 -46.11 5.53
C GLU A 600 -7.62 -45.57 5.23
N LYS A 601 -7.33 -45.34 3.94
CA LYS A 601 -6.04 -44.80 3.51
C LYS A 601 -5.82 -43.39 4.08
N TRP A 602 -6.84 -42.52 3.97
CA TRP A 602 -6.75 -41.15 4.45
C TRP A 602 -6.54 -41.06 5.96
N LEU A 603 -7.26 -41.86 6.75
CA LEU A 603 -7.09 -41.92 8.21
C LEU A 603 -5.70 -42.41 8.58
N THR A 604 -5.23 -43.51 7.98
CA THR A 604 -3.89 -44.05 8.24
C THR A 604 -2.80 -43.03 7.90
N ASP A 605 -2.92 -42.32 6.77
CA ASP A 605 -1.99 -41.28 6.38
C ASP A 605 -2.00 -40.10 7.37
N LYS A 606 -3.18 -39.63 7.80
CA LYS A 606 -3.32 -38.50 8.75
C LYS A 606 -2.88 -38.83 10.17
N ILE A 607 -3.14 -40.05 10.65
CA ILE A 607 -2.66 -40.50 11.96
C ILE A 607 -1.13 -40.59 11.95
N ARG A 608 -0.53 -41.08 10.85
CA ARG A 608 0.94 -41.11 10.71
C ARG A 608 1.54 -39.71 10.65
N GLU A 609 0.87 -38.76 9.99
CA GLU A 609 1.35 -37.37 9.81
C GLU A 609 1.22 -36.53 11.09
N HIS A 610 0.07 -36.58 11.77
CA HIS A 610 -0.26 -35.68 12.88
C HIS A 610 -0.21 -36.34 14.26
N GLY A 611 -0.02 -37.66 14.33
CA GLY A 611 0.19 -38.41 15.56
C GLY A 611 -0.97 -38.29 16.56
N GLU A 612 -0.60 -38.18 17.84
CA GLU A 612 -1.51 -38.25 18.99
C GLU A 612 -2.65 -37.22 18.95
N ASN A 613 -2.36 -35.99 18.51
CA ASN A 613 -3.36 -34.90 18.46
C ASN A 613 -4.55 -35.26 17.57
N PHE A 614 -4.28 -35.92 16.44
CA PHE A 614 -5.33 -36.34 15.50
C PHE A 614 -6.07 -37.59 15.99
N VAL A 615 -5.36 -38.52 16.65
CA VAL A 615 -5.97 -39.70 17.30
C VAL A 615 -6.98 -39.27 18.36
N MET A 616 -6.61 -38.32 19.23
CA MET A 616 -7.53 -37.79 20.24
C MET A 616 -8.74 -37.09 19.63
N ALA A 617 -8.58 -36.41 18.49
CA ALA A 617 -9.71 -35.81 17.78
C ALA A 617 -10.65 -36.87 17.19
N CYS A 618 -10.12 -37.98 16.66
CA CYS A 618 -10.91 -39.12 16.19
C CYS A 618 -11.70 -39.78 17.34
N ILE A 619 -11.08 -39.95 18.51
CA ILE A 619 -11.75 -40.49 19.70
C ILE A 619 -12.88 -39.56 20.15
N LYS A 620 -12.61 -38.25 20.28
CA LYS A 620 -13.64 -37.24 20.60
C LYS A 620 -14.79 -37.25 19.59
N PHE A 621 -14.49 -37.41 18.31
CA PHE A 621 -15.47 -37.54 17.25
C PHE A 621 -16.37 -38.77 17.44
N LEU A 622 -15.79 -39.93 17.74
CA LEU A 622 -16.54 -41.17 17.99
C LEU A 622 -17.44 -41.04 19.22
N HIS A 623 -16.91 -40.50 20.33
CA HIS A 623 -17.70 -40.24 21.53
C HIS A 623 -18.91 -39.34 21.26
N ARG A 624 -18.73 -38.32 20.42
CA ARG A 624 -19.79 -37.39 20.03
C ARG A 624 -20.85 -38.04 19.13
N ARG A 625 -20.44 -38.87 18.17
CA ARG A 625 -21.33 -39.44 17.13
C ARG A 625 -21.96 -40.77 17.53
N CYS A 626 -21.43 -41.42 18.58
CA CYS A 626 -21.90 -42.69 19.12
C CYS A 626 -21.98 -42.68 20.66
N PRO A 627 -22.80 -41.81 21.28
CA PRO A 627 -22.92 -41.72 22.74
C PRO A 627 -23.39 -43.04 23.37
N GLN A 628 -24.17 -43.85 22.64
CA GLN A 628 -24.59 -45.20 23.04
C GLN A 628 -23.44 -46.21 23.28
N LEU A 629 -22.23 -45.97 22.77
CA LEU A 629 -21.06 -46.82 23.08
C LEU A 629 -20.49 -46.55 24.48
N LEU A 630 -20.78 -45.40 25.11
CA LEU A 630 -20.25 -45.01 26.44
C LEU A 630 -21.21 -45.30 27.61
N GLY A 631 -22.39 -45.88 27.35
CA GLY A 631 -23.36 -46.19 28.41
C GLY A 631 -24.00 -44.98 29.11
N LYS A 632 -23.87 -43.76 28.56
CA LYS A 632 -24.57 -42.56 29.05
C LYS A 632 -25.79 -42.26 28.17
N THR A 633 -26.97 -42.62 28.65
CA THR A 633 -28.28 -42.26 28.09
C THR A 633 -28.65 -40.84 28.53
N ASP A 634 -28.03 -39.82 27.93
CA ASP A 634 -28.56 -38.45 28.04
C ASP A 634 -29.48 -38.21 26.84
N ASP A 635 -30.77 -38.04 27.11
CA ASP A 635 -31.83 -37.90 26.10
C ASP A 635 -31.65 -36.69 25.16
N SER A 636 -30.77 -35.74 25.50
CA SER A 636 -30.44 -34.58 24.67
C SER A 636 -29.48 -34.90 23.49
N LEU A 637 -28.76 -36.03 23.52
CA LEU A 637 -27.78 -36.44 22.51
C LEU A 637 -28.36 -37.31 21.38
N THR A 638 -29.65 -37.65 21.45
CA THR A 638 -30.35 -38.58 20.54
C THR A 638 -30.68 -38.02 19.15
N LYS A 639 -30.42 -36.73 18.88
CA LYS A 639 -30.74 -36.08 17.60
C LYS A 639 -29.65 -36.19 16.52
N ILE A 640 -28.50 -36.78 16.85
CA ILE A 640 -27.37 -36.89 15.93
C ILE A 640 -27.49 -38.21 15.14
N PRO A 641 -27.64 -38.20 13.80
CA PRO A 641 -27.78 -39.44 13.03
C PRO A 641 -26.56 -40.34 13.24
N PRO A 642 -26.74 -41.63 13.59
CA PRO A 642 -25.63 -42.52 13.87
C PRO A 642 -24.73 -42.68 12.64
N LEU A 643 -23.43 -42.91 12.88
CA LEU A 643 -22.49 -43.24 11.81
C LEU A 643 -22.86 -44.58 11.17
N PRO A 644 -22.73 -44.74 9.83
CA PRO A 644 -22.83 -46.04 9.20
C PRO A 644 -21.85 -47.03 9.83
N THR A 645 -22.27 -48.28 9.97
CA THR A 645 -21.48 -49.36 10.59
C THR A 645 -20.13 -49.54 9.91
N GLU A 646 -20.07 -49.45 8.57
CA GLU A 646 -18.83 -49.55 7.80
C GLU A 646 -17.84 -48.41 8.10
N THR A 647 -18.33 -47.17 8.22
CA THR A 647 -17.51 -46.00 8.58
C THR A 647 -16.95 -46.16 10.00
N LEU A 648 -17.79 -46.61 10.94
CA LEU A 648 -17.39 -46.86 12.32
C LEU A 648 -16.33 -47.96 12.40
N SER A 649 -16.54 -49.10 11.74
CA SER A 649 -15.58 -50.21 11.68
C SER A 649 -14.24 -49.77 11.12
N THR A 650 -14.24 -48.96 10.05
CA THR A 650 -13.01 -48.45 9.43
C THR A 650 -12.22 -47.57 10.39
N ILE A 651 -12.89 -46.62 11.07
CA ILE A 651 -12.22 -45.74 12.04
C ILE A 651 -11.65 -46.56 13.20
N MET A 652 -12.42 -47.52 13.74
CA MET A 652 -11.96 -48.39 14.84
C MET A 652 -10.76 -49.25 14.43
N MET A 653 -10.76 -49.84 13.23
CA MET A 653 -9.62 -50.63 12.74
C MET A 653 -8.36 -49.76 12.59
N CYS A 654 -8.47 -48.58 11.98
CA CYS A 654 -7.34 -47.64 11.87
C CYS A 654 -6.82 -47.24 13.26
N LEU A 655 -7.72 -46.89 14.19
CA LEU A 655 -7.33 -46.57 15.56
C LEU A 655 -6.68 -47.74 16.25
N GLN A 656 -7.18 -48.98 16.16
CA GLN A 656 -6.58 -50.17 16.78
C GLN A 656 -5.19 -50.50 16.21
N SER A 657 -4.94 -50.25 14.92
CA SER A 657 -3.66 -50.52 14.26
C SER A 657 -2.51 -49.59 14.66
N CYS A 658 -2.77 -48.46 15.35
CA CYS A 658 -1.76 -47.47 15.70
C CYS A 658 -0.86 -47.92 16.88
N GLY A 659 0.32 -48.47 16.62
CA GLY A 659 1.24 -49.00 17.65
C GLY A 659 2.34 -48.04 18.13
N GLY A 660 2.01 -46.83 18.60
CA GLY A 660 2.98 -45.83 19.09
C GLY A 660 3.00 -45.64 20.62
N ASN A 661 4.11 -45.12 21.16
CA ASN A 661 4.23 -44.65 22.55
C ASN A 661 3.40 -43.37 22.76
N PHE A 662 2.09 -43.51 22.87
CA PHE A 662 1.17 -42.41 23.19
C PHE A 662 1.13 -42.14 24.69
N SER A 663 0.74 -40.92 25.10
CA SER A 663 0.56 -40.58 26.52
C SER A 663 -0.47 -41.49 27.21
N GLY A 664 -0.40 -41.60 28.54
CA GLY A 664 -1.31 -42.45 29.33
C GLY A 664 -2.80 -42.12 29.09
N GLU A 665 -3.14 -40.84 28.91
CA GLU A 665 -4.50 -40.38 28.62
C GLU A 665 -5.02 -40.90 27.28
N CYS A 666 -4.18 -40.93 26.24
CA CYS A 666 -4.55 -41.43 24.91
C CYS A 666 -4.67 -42.96 24.90
N GLN A 667 -3.85 -43.67 25.69
CA GLN A 667 -3.95 -45.12 25.83
C GLN A 667 -5.23 -45.54 26.58
N ASP A 668 -5.63 -44.79 27.61
CA ASP A 668 -6.85 -45.09 28.37
C ASP A 668 -8.12 -44.71 27.61
N ALA A 669 -8.12 -43.58 26.88
CA ALA A 669 -9.23 -43.18 26.02
C ALA A 669 -9.48 -44.12 24.82
N ARG A 670 -8.52 -44.99 24.49
CA ARG A 670 -8.58 -45.95 23.37
C ARG A 670 -9.04 -47.35 23.82
N LYS A 671 -8.97 -47.65 25.12
CA LYS A 671 -9.46 -48.90 25.72
C LYS A 671 -10.96 -48.87 26.01
N HIS A 672 -11.51 -47.68 26.27
CA HIS A 672 -12.93 -47.40 26.42
C HIS A 672 -13.56 -47.03 25.08
#